data_AF-A0A3N1DC75-F1
#
_entry.id   AF-A0A3N1DC75-F1
#
_cell.length_a   1.000
_cell.length_b   1.000
_cell.length_c   1.000
_cell.angle_alpha   90.00
_cell.angle_beta   90.00
_cell.angle_gamma   90.00
#
_symmetry.space_group_name_H-M   'P 1'
#
loop_
_entity.id
_entity.type
_entity.pdbx_description
1 polymer ?
#
loop_
_entity_poly.entity_id
_entity_poly.type
_entity_poly.pdbx_seq_one_letter_code
_entity_poly.pdbx_strand_id
1 'polypeptide(L)'
;MDTVTTGIAVLAGVVLLIVVGMIFIISRLFRKVEQGRALIVSKVKKVDVTFTGAVVLPVLHKAEFMDISVKTIEIARTGREGLICRDNIRADIRITFFVRVNKTVEDVVKVAQAIGTTRASSQETLQELFNAKFSEALKTVGKQLDFVDLYTMRNEFRDQIIEVIGTDLNGYSLEDAAIDYLEQTPVGQLDRNNILDAQGIRKITELTAIEHIRTNEFQRNEEKEITRQDVDAREAVLELERRKEDAEIRQRREIETVRAREEAETARVRAEERLRSETAAIKTEESLGVQQENRLREVAVAELNKKRVVAVESERIEKDRLLEVVARDRATELATIAKDREVEVEKRDIAEVVRERVAVEKTVVEQEENIKRVRVIEEAERMRQATIIAAEAEAQENLVKDIKAAEAAETAAGFRAREAIILAESKQQAAELEARAMIRLAEGKQADAAAEGLADAVVRERGAEAIEREGRAEAQVRREKALAEAEGAEKLGLAQAQVAREKALAEAAGAEQLGRAQAIADREIALAGADALREKLKGEAEGLTEKAAAMAALTEASRGHEEFRLTLEAEKELRLAGIEMQREVAKAQAEVLAKGLESADIDIVGGDSVFLDKLVGSISLGKSADAFVENAPLTGELVTGLVGEVLERVNGKGK
;
A
#
# COMPACT_ATOMS: atom_id res chain seq x y z
N MET A 1 -110.28 5.93 4.50
CA MET A 1 -108.90 6.24 4.93
C MET A 1 -108.96 7.61 5.54
N ASP A 2 -108.77 7.70 6.85
CA ASP A 2 -109.00 8.91 7.63
C ASP A 2 -108.07 10.04 7.20
N THR A 3 -108.54 11.28 7.28
CA THR A 3 -107.78 12.51 6.98
C THR A 3 -106.44 12.58 7.73
N VAL A 4 -106.35 11.90 8.88
CA VAL A 4 -105.12 11.73 9.66
C VAL A 4 -104.10 10.82 8.95
N THR A 5 -104.56 9.70 8.35
CA THR A 5 -103.66 8.79 7.59
C THR A 5 -103.11 9.41 6.31
N THR A 6 -103.91 10.22 5.60
CA THR A 6 -103.42 10.96 4.41
C THR A 6 -102.46 12.10 4.80
N GLY A 7 -102.70 12.80 5.92
CA GLY A 7 -101.79 13.83 6.43
C GLY A 7 -100.42 13.29 6.85
N ILE A 8 -100.39 12.14 7.53
CA ILE A 8 -99.14 11.45 7.90
C ILE A 8 -98.39 10.97 6.67
N ALA A 9 -99.10 10.44 5.65
CA ALA A 9 -98.48 10.00 4.40
C ALA A 9 -97.87 11.15 3.59
N VAL A 10 -98.52 12.32 3.53
CA VAL A 10 -97.98 13.51 2.86
C VAL A 10 -96.76 14.05 3.62
N LEU A 11 -96.81 14.12 4.96
CA LEU A 11 -95.67 14.57 5.76
C LEU A 11 -94.47 13.62 5.61
N ALA A 12 -94.71 12.30 5.66
CA ALA A 12 -93.68 11.29 5.40
C ALA A 12 -93.11 11.42 3.99
N GLY A 13 -93.95 11.69 2.98
CA GLY A 13 -93.52 11.94 1.60
C GLY A 13 -92.65 13.19 1.45
N VAL A 14 -92.99 14.30 2.12
CA VAL A 14 -92.19 15.54 2.11
C VAL A 14 -90.85 15.34 2.83
N VAL A 15 -90.86 14.69 3.99
CA VAL A 15 -89.63 14.37 4.71
C VAL A 15 -88.72 13.48 3.86
N LEU A 16 -89.28 12.46 3.20
CA LEU A 16 -88.54 11.61 2.28
C LEU A 16 -87.93 12.42 1.13
N LEU A 17 -88.69 13.35 0.55
CA LEU A 17 -88.23 14.21 -0.56
C LEU A 17 -87.09 15.13 -0.12
N ILE A 18 -87.17 15.70 1.09
CA ILE A 18 -86.08 16.51 1.69
C ILE A 18 -84.84 15.65 1.92
N VAL A 19 -84.99 14.43 2.44
CA VAL A 19 -83.87 13.50 2.66
C VAL A 19 -83.21 13.11 1.34
N VAL A 20 -83.99 12.77 0.31
CA VAL A 20 -83.47 12.45 -1.03
C VAL A 20 -82.78 13.67 -1.65
N GLY A 21 -83.37 14.86 -1.54
CA GLY A 21 -82.76 16.11 -1.98
C GLY A 21 -81.44 16.41 -1.27
N MET A 22 -81.37 16.17 0.04
CA MET A 22 -80.16 16.37 0.84
C MET A 22 -79.07 15.36 0.46
N ILE A 23 -79.42 14.08 0.26
CA ILE A 23 -78.49 13.04 -0.23
C ILE A 23 -77.94 13.43 -1.61
N PHE A 24 -78.78 13.92 -2.52
CA PHE A 24 -78.37 14.35 -3.85
C PHE A 24 -77.39 15.55 -3.79
N ILE A 25 -77.68 16.53 -2.93
CA ILE A 25 -76.79 17.68 -2.70
C ILE A 25 -75.45 17.24 -2.12
N ILE A 26 -75.45 16.41 -1.07
CA ILE A 26 -74.22 15.89 -0.46
C ILE A 26 -73.43 15.07 -1.48
N SER A 27 -74.09 14.22 -2.27
CA SER A 27 -73.45 13.42 -3.32
C SER A 27 -72.79 14.28 -4.39
N ARG A 28 -73.36 15.44 -4.73
CA ARG A 28 -72.78 16.37 -5.71
C ARG A 28 -71.62 17.19 -5.13
N LEU A 29 -71.67 17.48 -3.83
CA LEU A 29 -70.63 18.23 -3.11
C LEU A 29 -69.47 17.36 -2.64
N PHE A 30 -69.64 16.03 -2.61
CA PHE A 30 -68.61 15.08 -2.20
C PHE A 30 -67.59 14.89 -3.33
N ARG A 31 -66.38 15.42 -3.14
CA ARG A 31 -65.26 15.18 -4.06
C ARG A 31 -64.48 13.96 -3.58
N LYS A 32 -64.46 12.91 -4.43
CA LYS A 32 -63.60 11.74 -4.24
C LYS A 32 -62.18 12.05 -4.70
N VAL A 33 -61.19 11.51 -4.00
CA VAL A 33 -59.77 11.68 -4.31
C VAL A 33 -59.26 10.39 -4.95
N GLU A 34 -58.49 10.52 -6.03
CA GLU A 34 -57.80 9.40 -6.65
C GLU A 34 -56.65 8.93 -5.77
N GLN A 35 -56.33 7.64 -5.81
CA GLN A 35 -55.18 7.09 -5.10
C GLN A 35 -53.89 7.80 -5.57
N GLY A 36 -53.04 8.17 -4.62
CA GLY A 36 -51.82 8.92 -4.91
C GLY A 36 -52.00 10.44 -5.02
N ARG A 37 -53.20 10.97 -4.75
CA ARG A 37 -53.45 12.42 -4.60
C ARG A 37 -53.96 12.75 -3.19
N ALA A 38 -53.69 13.97 -2.74
CA ALA A 38 -54.27 14.55 -1.54
C ALA A 38 -55.20 15.71 -1.95
N LEU A 39 -56.37 15.77 -1.33
CA LEU A 39 -57.28 16.89 -1.46
C LEU A 39 -57.04 17.86 -0.30
N ILE A 40 -56.67 19.09 -0.66
CA ILE A 40 -56.47 20.19 0.28
C ILE A 40 -57.70 21.09 0.16
N VAL A 41 -58.43 21.23 1.28
CA VAL A 41 -59.65 22.02 1.37
C VAL A 41 -59.38 23.20 2.28
N SER A 42 -59.21 24.38 1.69
CA SER A 42 -59.05 25.63 2.41
C SER A 42 -60.42 26.13 2.86
N LYS A 43 -60.71 26.03 4.15
CA LYS A 43 -61.90 26.58 4.82
C LYS A 43 -61.57 27.96 5.42
N VAL A 44 -62.61 28.69 5.82
CA VAL A 44 -62.51 30.07 6.34
C VAL A 44 -61.51 30.22 7.50
N LYS A 45 -61.34 29.20 8.37
CA LYS A 45 -60.44 29.26 9.54
C LYS A 45 -59.33 28.22 9.56
N LYS A 46 -59.35 27.22 8.68
CA LYS A 46 -58.39 26.11 8.69
C LYS A 46 -58.25 25.46 7.32
N VAL A 47 -57.08 24.88 7.08
CA VAL A 47 -56.80 24.04 5.91
C VAL A 47 -56.92 22.58 6.34
N ASP A 48 -57.90 21.86 5.78
CA ASP A 48 -58.08 20.43 6.03
C ASP A 48 -57.51 19.63 4.85
N VAL A 49 -56.73 18.58 5.13
CA VAL A 49 -56.21 17.66 4.12
C VAL A 49 -56.90 16.31 4.25
N THR A 50 -57.23 15.69 3.12
CA THR A 50 -57.88 14.38 3.08
C THR A 50 -57.40 13.56 1.89
N PHE A 51 -57.21 12.26 2.10
CA PHE A 51 -56.72 11.32 1.08
C PHE A 51 -57.83 10.47 0.43
N THR A 52 -59.07 10.53 0.93
CA THR A 52 -60.19 9.69 0.48
C THR A 52 -61.28 10.50 -0.22
N GLY A 53 -61.82 11.50 0.48
CA GLY A 53 -62.83 12.41 -0.06
C GLY A 53 -63.45 13.28 1.02
N ALA A 54 -63.86 14.48 0.64
CA ALA A 54 -64.48 15.43 1.54
C ALA A 54 -65.62 16.17 0.84
N VAL A 55 -66.59 16.63 1.64
CA VAL A 55 -67.65 17.53 1.18
C VAL A 55 -67.04 18.93 1.00
N VAL A 56 -67.07 19.44 -0.22
CA VAL A 56 -66.53 20.75 -0.58
C VAL A 56 -67.67 21.67 -0.99
N LEU A 57 -67.85 22.78 -0.27
CA LEU A 57 -68.82 23.81 -0.59
C LEU A 57 -68.19 24.80 -1.58
N PRO A 58 -68.61 24.84 -2.86
CA PRO A 58 -67.90 25.55 -3.93
C PRO A 58 -67.78 27.07 -3.72
N VAL A 59 -68.63 27.67 -2.89
CA VAL A 59 -68.61 29.12 -2.60
C VAL A 59 -67.72 29.46 -1.39
N LEU A 60 -67.61 28.56 -0.40
CA LEU A 60 -66.91 28.83 0.86
C LEU A 60 -65.52 28.18 0.93
N HIS A 61 -65.31 27.09 0.20
CA HIS A 61 -64.11 26.27 0.28
C HIS A 61 -63.38 26.27 -1.06
N LYS A 62 -62.06 26.45 -1.03
CA LYS A 62 -61.19 26.21 -2.18
C LYS A 62 -60.66 24.77 -2.09
N ALA A 63 -60.85 23.99 -3.15
CA ALA A 63 -60.40 22.61 -3.22
C ALA A 63 -59.28 22.48 -4.25
N GLU A 64 -58.11 22.02 -3.80
CA GLU A 64 -56.92 21.83 -4.60
C GLU A 64 -56.44 20.38 -4.47
N PHE A 65 -56.01 19.78 -5.58
CA PHE A 65 -55.45 18.44 -5.58
C PHE A 65 -53.94 18.55 -5.64
N MET A 66 -53.24 17.81 -4.79
CA MET A 66 -51.80 17.70 -4.78
C MET A 66 -51.40 16.25 -5.07
N ASP A 67 -50.47 16.06 -6.00
CA ASP A 67 -49.94 14.74 -6.32
C ASP A 67 -48.93 14.32 -5.25
N ILE A 68 -49.20 13.24 -4.53
CA ILE A 68 -48.30 12.70 -3.49
C ILE A 68 -47.59 11.43 -3.96
N SER A 69 -47.66 11.11 -5.26
CA SER A 69 -46.94 9.98 -5.86
C SER A 69 -45.41 10.19 -5.84
N VAL A 70 -44.69 9.10 -6.05
CA VAL A 70 -43.22 9.08 -6.10
C VAL A 70 -42.75 9.77 -7.38
N LYS A 71 -41.75 10.63 -7.26
CA LYS A 71 -41.04 11.27 -8.36
C LYS A 71 -39.56 10.94 -8.27
N THR A 72 -38.91 10.86 -9.42
CA THR A 72 -37.48 10.59 -9.51
C THR A 72 -36.69 11.88 -9.69
N ILE A 73 -35.56 11.97 -8.99
CA ILE A 73 -34.60 13.06 -9.14
C ILE A 73 -33.27 12.43 -9.51
N GLU A 74 -32.77 12.75 -10.69
CA GLU A 74 -31.50 12.24 -11.19
C GLU A 74 -30.38 13.22 -10.88
N ILE A 75 -29.30 12.72 -10.28
CA ILE A 75 -28.07 13.47 -10.04
C ILE A 75 -26.93 12.72 -10.70
N ALA A 76 -26.29 13.39 -11.64
CA ALA A 76 -25.10 12.92 -12.33
C ALA A 76 -23.90 13.78 -11.91
N ARG A 77 -22.80 13.11 -11.59
CA ARG A 77 -21.50 13.72 -11.31
C ARG A 77 -20.47 13.00 -12.16
N THR A 78 -20.02 13.63 -13.24
CA THR A 78 -19.13 13.03 -14.23
C THR A 78 -17.95 13.94 -14.55
N GLY A 79 -16.85 13.34 -15.01
CA GLY A 79 -15.65 14.04 -15.43
C GLY A 79 -15.05 14.87 -14.30
N ARG A 80 -14.87 16.18 -14.53
CA ARG A 80 -14.29 17.10 -13.55
C ARG A 80 -15.15 17.30 -12.30
N GLU A 81 -16.45 17.03 -12.40
CA GLU A 81 -17.37 17.10 -11.26
C GLU A 81 -17.60 15.73 -10.62
N GLY A 82 -16.88 14.69 -11.04
CA GLY A 82 -16.98 13.35 -10.48
C GLY A 82 -16.74 13.33 -8.97
N LEU A 83 -17.28 12.31 -8.32
CA LEU A 83 -17.21 12.10 -6.88
C LEU A 83 -15.78 11.78 -6.45
N ILE A 84 -15.25 12.50 -5.46
CA ILE A 84 -13.89 12.28 -4.95
C ILE A 84 -13.96 11.29 -3.79
N CYS A 85 -13.28 10.16 -3.93
CA CYS A 85 -13.24 9.11 -2.92
C CYS A 85 -12.19 9.40 -1.84
N ARG A 86 -12.13 8.57 -0.79
CA ARG A 86 -11.14 8.67 0.29
C ARG A 86 -9.70 8.58 -0.23
N ASP A 87 -9.44 7.64 -1.13
CA ASP A 87 -8.18 7.42 -1.85
C ASP A 87 -7.82 8.49 -2.90
N ASN A 88 -8.64 9.54 -3.02
CA ASN A 88 -8.54 10.61 -4.02
C ASN A 88 -8.70 10.14 -5.48
N ILE A 89 -9.20 8.92 -5.70
CA ILE A 89 -9.66 8.50 -7.02
C ILE A 89 -11.03 9.12 -7.27
N ARG A 90 -11.23 9.65 -8.48
CA ARG A 90 -12.50 10.24 -8.88
C ARG A 90 -13.38 9.20 -9.57
N ALA A 91 -14.65 9.17 -9.18
CA ALA A 91 -15.67 8.29 -9.74
C ALA A 91 -16.76 9.10 -10.45
N ASP A 92 -17.09 8.68 -11.66
CA ASP A 92 -18.27 9.11 -12.39
C ASP A 92 -19.47 8.32 -11.88
N ILE A 93 -20.50 9.03 -11.44
CA ILE A 93 -21.67 8.41 -10.82
C ILE A 93 -22.98 9.04 -11.29
N ARG A 94 -24.00 8.20 -11.49
CA ARG A 94 -25.38 8.62 -11.73
C ARG A 94 -26.30 7.93 -10.73
N ILE A 95 -27.00 8.71 -9.92
CA ILE A 95 -27.93 8.22 -8.91
C ILE A 95 -29.31 8.82 -9.14
N THR A 96 -30.32 7.95 -9.02
CA THR A 96 -31.73 8.30 -9.07
C THR A 96 -32.34 8.19 -7.68
N PHE A 97 -32.80 9.31 -7.14
CA PHE A 97 -33.47 9.39 -5.84
C PHE A 97 -34.99 9.35 -6.03
N PHE A 98 -35.67 8.53 -5.24
CA PHE A 98 -37.13 8.41 -5.25
C PHE A 98 -37.72 9.23 -4.11
N VAL A 99 -38.30 10.38 -4.43
CA VAL A 99 -38.84 11.32 -3.45
C VAL A 99 -40.36 11.39 -3.58
N ARG A 100 -41.06 11.47 -2.45
CA ARG A 100 -42.51 11.70 -2.41
C ARG A 100 -42.86 12.67 -1.29
N VAL A 101 -44.07 13.20 -1.32
CA VAL A 101 -44.64 13.90 -0.15
C VAL A 101 -45.16 12.86 0.84
N ASN A 102 -44.87 13.05 2.13
CA ASN A 102 -45.34 12.15 3.17
C ASN A 102 -46.88 12.20 3.29
N LYS A 103 -47.51 11.07 3.62
CA LYS A 103 -48.99 10.95 3.71
C LYS A 103 -49.52 11.42 5.06
N THR A 104 -48.95 12.48 5.63
CA THR A 104 -49.43 13.11 6.87
C THR A 104 -50.13 14.41 6.52
N VAL A 105 -51.08 14.82 7.36
CA VAL A 105 -51.80 16.09 7.15
C VAL A 105 -50.85 17.28 7.28
N GLU A 106 -49.93 17.23 8.25
CA GLU A 106 -48.99 18.30 8.54
C GLU A 106 -47.99 18.53 7.40
N ASP A 107 -47.39 17.46 6.87
CA ASP A 107 -46.38 17.56 5.80
C ASP A 107 -47.00 18.07 4.49
N VAL A 108 -48.22 17.60 4.16
CA VAL A 108 -48.94 18.06 2.98
C VAL A 108 -49.27 19.55 3.08
N VAL A 109 -49.70 20.04 4.24
CA VAL A 109 -49.94 21.47 4.45
C VAL A 109 -48.65 22.27 4.34
N LYS A 110 -47.56 21.80 4.95
CA LYS A 110 -46.25 22.44 4.93
C LYS A 110 -45.71 22.61 3.50
N VAL A 111 -45.76 21.55 2.70
CA VAL A 111 -45.33 21.57 1.29
C VAL A 111 -46.24 22.47 0.45
N ALA A 112 -47.55 22.38 0.64
CA ALA A 112 -48.52 23.20 -0.09
C ALA A 112 -48.35 24.70 0.18
N GLN A 113 -48.00 25.09 1.42
CA GLN A 113 -47.73 26.48 1.79
C GLN A 113 -46.38 26.98 1.25
N ALA A 114 -45.35 26.15 1.24
CA ALA A 114 -44.00 26.55 0.83
C ALA A 114 -43.85 26.68 -0.71
N ILE A 115 -44.37 25.71 -1.47
CA ILE A 115 -44.09 25.58 -2.92
C ILE A 115 -45.36 25.80 -3.76
N GLY A 116 -46.52 25.43 -3.22
CA GLY A 116 -47.81 25.45 -3.89
C GLY A 116 -48.22 24.07 -4.42
N THR A 117 -49.53 23.81 -4.46
CA THR A 117 -50.13 22.49 -4.78
C THR A 117 -49.78 21.96 -6.18
N THR A 118 -49.66 22.85 -7.17
CA THR A 118 -49.34 22.48 -8.56
C THR A 118 -47.86 22.17 -8.78
N ARG A 119 -46.96 22.90 -8.07
CA ARG A 119 -45.50 22.78 -8.22
C ARG A 119 -44.86 21.84 -7.22
N ALA A 120 -45.60 21.42 -6.19
CA ALA A 120 -45.10 20.52 -5.15
C ALA A 120 -44.56 19.20 -5.71
N SER A 121 -45.03 18.77 -6.89
CA SER A 121 -44.72 17.45 -7.45
C SER A 121 -44.11 17.52 -8.85
N SER A 122 -43.74 18.71 -9.32
CA SER A 122 -43.00 18.89 -10.57
C SER A 122 -41.53 18.53 -10.36
N GLN A 123 -40.99 17.70 -11.27
CA GLN A 123 -39.61 17.23 -11.19
C GLN A 123 -38.59 18.37 -11.20
N GLU A 124 -38.80 19.38 -12.03
CA GLU A 124 -37.94 20.57 -12.14
C GLU A 124 -37.80 21.30 -10.80
N THR A 125 -38.93 21.56 -10.13
CA THR A 125 -38.94 22.23 -8.82
C THR A 125 -38.25 21.40 -7.74
N LEU A 126 -38.49 20.08 -7.72
CA LEU A 126 -37.81 19.19 -6.78
C LEU A 126 -36.31 19.16 -7.01
N GLN A 127 -35.88 19.21 -8.27
CA GLN A 127 -34.47 19.25 -8.63
C GLN A 127 -33.83 20.57 -8.19
N GLU A 128 -34.47 21.72 -8.40
CA GLU A 128 -33.98 23.02 -7.90
C GLU A 128 -33.83 23.05 -6.38
N LEU A 129 -34.79 22.47 -5.64
CA LEU A 129 -34.81 22.50 -4.18
C LEU A 129 -33.77 21.58 -3.54
N PHE A 130 -33.58 20.37 -4.09
CA PHE A 130 -32.82 19.32 -3.42
C PHE A 130 -31.46 19.00 -4.06
N ASN A 131 -31.16 19.46 -5.28
CA ASN A 131 -29.90 19.16 -5.97
C ASN A 131 -28.68 19.51 -5.10
N ALA A 132 -28.66 20.70 -4.49
CA ALA A 132 -27.57 21.10 -3.60
C ALA A 132 -27.41 20.15 -2.39
N LYS A 133 -28.52 19.82 -1.71
CA LYS A 133 -28.50 18.96 -0.51
C LYS A 133 -28.06 17.53 -0.84
N PHE A 134 -28.62 16.94 -1.89
CA PHE A 134 -28.28 15.57 -2.30
C PHE A 134 -26.86 15.50 -2.85
N SER A 135 -26.44 16.50 -3.62
CA SER A 135 -25.06 16.55 -4.08
C SER A 135 -24.06 16.70 -2.93
N GLU A 136 -24.42 17.42 -1.86
CA GLU A 136 -23.55 17.54 -0.68
C GLU A 136 -23.43 16.19 0.02
N ALA A 137 -24.56 15.51 0.26
CA ALA A 137 -24.57 14.18 0.86
C ALA A 137 -23.72 13.17 0.07
N LEU A 138 -23.84 13.19 -1.27
CA LEU A 138 -23.00 12.34 -2.13
C LEU A 138 -21.50 12.61 -1.92
N LYS A 139 -21.09 13.87 -1.86
CA LYS A 139 -19.69 14.25 -1.61
C LYS A 139 -19.22 13.82 -0.23
N THR A 140 -20.06 14.01 0.79
CA THR A 140 -19.74 13.63 2.18
C THR A 140 -19.49 12.13 2.28
N VAL A 141 -20.41 11.30 1.76
CA VAL A 141 -20.29 9.84 1.86
C VAL A 141 -19.18 9.32 0.94
N GLY A 142 -19.09 9.84 -0.29
CA GLY A 142 -18.02 9.42 -1.21
C GLY A 142 -16.63 9.62 -0.62
N LYS A 143 -16.41 10.69 0.16
CA LYS A 143 -15.11 10.95 0.77
C LYS A 143 -14.76 9.99 1.92
N GLN A 144 -15.72 9.22 2.43
CA GLN A 144 -15.52 8.27 3.52
C GLN A 144 -15.05 6.89 3.03
N LEU A 145 -15.36 6.54 1.78
CA LEU A 145 -15.10 5.22 1.19
C LEU A 145 -14.00 5.26 0.13
N ASP A 146 -13.28 4.14 -0.05
CA ASP A 146 -12.34 4.00 -1.17
C ASP A 146 -13.10 3.68 -2.47
N PHE A 147 -12.48 3.91 -3.63
CA PHE A 147 -13.15 3.71 -4.92
C PHE A 147 -13.64 2.26 -5.12
N VAL A 148 -12.84 1.27 -4.69
CA VAL A 148 -13.18 -0.16 -4.79
C VAL A 148 -14.38 -0.51 -3.91
N ASP A 149 -14.54 0.15 -2.77
CA ASP A 149 -15.63 -0.08 -1.83
C ASP A 149 -16.97 0.36 -2.42
N LEU A 150 -16.98 1.42 -3.25
CA LEU A 150 -18.20 1.88 -3.93
C LEU A 150 -18.80 0.80 -4.86
N TYR A 151 -17.96 -0.09 -5.39
CA TYR A 151 -18.41 -1.22 -6.22
C TYR A 151 -18.82 -2.43 -5.41
N THR A 152 -17.99 -2.81 -4.45
CA THR A 152 -18.16 -4.06 -3.69
C THR A 152 -19.25 -3.93 -2.63
N MET A 153 -19.33 -2.78 -1.96
CA MET A 153 -20.24 -2.49 -0.85
C MET A 153 -21.29 -1.44 -1.25
N ARG A 154 -21.88 -1.61 -2.44
CA ARG A 154 -22.84 -0.67 -3.02
C ARG A 154 -24.09 -0.41 -2.15
N ASN A 155 -24.55 -1.43 -1.41
CA ASN A 155 -25.69 -1.29 -0.51
C ASN A 155 -25.36 -0.35 0.66
N GLU A 156 -24.18 -0.52 1.26
CA GLU A 156 -23.73 0.31 2.38
C GLU A 156 -23.57 1.77 1.93
N PHE A 157 -22.97 1.99 0.76
CA PHE A 157 -22.86 3.33 0.19
C PHE A 157 -24.24 3.99 0.00
N ARG A 158 -25.23 3.25 -0.54
CA ARG A 158 -26.61 3.75 -0.67
C ARG A 158 -27.22 4.09 0.68
N ASP A 159 -27.08 3.21 1.66
CA ASP A 159 -27.72 3.36 2.97
C ASP A 159 -27.11 4.56 3.74
N GLN A 160 -25.79 4.75 3.65
CA GLN A 160 -25.10 5.93 4.20
C GLN A 160 -25.56 7.24 3.52
N ILE A 161 -25.81 7.23 2.21
CA ILE A 161 -26.37 8.40 1.51
C ILE A 161 -27.76 8.75 2.06
N ILE A 162 -28.63 7.75 2.25
CA ILE A 162 -29.97 7.95 2.79
C ILE A 162 -29.90 8.50 4.22
N GLU A 163 -28.96 7.99 5.03
CA GLU A 163 -28.75 8.45 6.41
C GLU A 163 -28.31 9.93 6.47
N VAL A 164 -27.33 10.32 5.65
CA VAL A 164 -26.82 11.72 5.62
C VAL A 164 -27.88 12.71 5.11
N ILE A 165 -28.67 12.32 4.12
CA ILE A 165 -29.77 13.17 3.61
C ILE A 165 -30.86 13.34 4.69
N GLY A 166 -31.13 12.26 5.43
CA GLY A 166 -32.23 12.15 6.39
C GLY A 166 -33.57 11.83 5.73
N THR A 167 -34.55 11.45 6.54
CA THR A 167 -35.87 11.02 6.07
C THR A 167 -36.89 12.14 5.92
N ASP A 168 -36.69 13.30 6.57
CA ASP A 168 -37.59 14.46 6.47
C ASP A 168 -36.92 15.64 5.73
N LEU A 169 -37.48 15.96 4.57
CA LEU A 169 -37.07 16.99 3.64
C LEU A 169 -38.13 18.09 3.56
N ASN A 170 -38.48 18.70 4.70
CA ASN A 170 -39.51 19.73 4.80
C ASN A 170 -40.90 19.24 4.33
N GLY A 171 -41.27 18.02 4.73
CA GLY A 171 -42.53 17.36 4.36
C GLY A 171 -42.43 16.45 3.12
N TYR A 172 -41.29 16.45 2.45
CA TYR A 172 -40.91 15.38 1.53
C TYR A 172 -40.20 14.25 2.27
N SER A 173 -40.35 13.03 1.79
CA SER A 173 -39.66 11.85 2.28
C SER A 173 -38.91 11.18 1.13
N LEU A 174 -37.67 10.80 1.38
CA LEU A 174 -36.89 9.93 0.49
C LEU A 174 -37.33 8.48 0.71
N GLU A 175 -37.82 7.82 -0.35
CA GLU A 175 -38.29 6.43 -0.30
C GLU A 175 -37.15 5.45 -0.57
N ASP A 176 -36.30 5.74 -1.57
CA ASP A 176 -35.12 4.93 -1.91
C ASP A 176 -34.13 5.74 -2.78
N ALA A 177 -32.92 5.21 -2.98
CA ALA A 177 -31.91 5.71 -3.90
C ALA A 177 -31.32 4.56 -4.73
N ALA A 178 -31.23 4.73 -6.05
CA ALA A 178 -30.66 3.74 -6.96
C ALA A 178 -29.45 4.31 -7.71
N ILE A 179 -28.33 3.59 -7.69
CA ILE A 179 -27.11 3.95 -8.42
C ILE A 179 -27.17 3.37 -9.84
N ASP A 180 -27.49 4.17 -10.85
CA ASP A 180 -27.60 3.66 -12.23
C ASP A 180 -26.23 3.34 -12.84
N TYR A 181 -25.26 4.21 -12.58
CA TYR A 181 -23.93 4.16 -13.19
C TYR A 181 -22.88 4.53 -12.16
N LEU A 182 -21.79 3.77 -12.11
CA LEU A 182 -20.62 4.03 -11.28
C LEU A 182 -19.41 3.53 -12.06
N GLU A 183 -18.55 4.46 -12.47
CA GLU A 183 -17.26 4.17 -13.12
C GLU A 183 -16.14 5.05 -12.61
N GLN A 184 -14.90 4.63 -12.83
CA GLN A 184 -13.75 5.50 -12.61
C GLN A 184 -13.79 6.63 -13.64
N THR A 185 -13.59 7.87 -13.21
CA THR A 185 -13.40 8.98 -14.15
C THR A 185 -12.13 8.70 -14.98
N PRO A 186 -12.20 8.75 -16.32
CA PRO A 186 -11.03 8.51 -17.16
C PRO A 186 -9.87 9.47 -16.83
N VAL A 187 -8.64 8.96 -16.78
CA VAL A 187 -7.44 9.73 -16.41
C VAL A 187 -7.24 10.99 -17.26
N GLY A 188 -7.69 10.99 -18.52
CA GLY A 188 -7.62 12.14 -19.41
C GLY A 188 -8.52 13.32 -19.01
N GLN A 189 -9.53 13.10 -18.17
CA GLN A 189 -10.43 14.15 -17.68
C GLN A 189 -10.00 14.73 -16.33
N LEU A 190 -9.00 14.13 -15.67
CA LEU A 190 -8.43 14.59 -14.40
C LEU A 190 -7.45 15.74 -14.61
N ASP A 191 -7.43 16.70 -13.69
CA ASP A 191 -6.50 17.84 -13.77
C ASP A 191 -5.18 17.54 -13.05
N ARG A 192 -4.07 17.50 -13.81
CA ARG A 192 -2.73 17.27 -13.26
C ARG A 192 -2.25 18.39 -12.34
N ASN A 193 -2.81 19.58 -12.46
CA ASN A 193 -2.44 20.74 -11.63
C ASN A 193 -3.23 20.78 -10.31
N ASN A 194 -4.27 19.95 -10.16
CA ASN A 194 -5.02 19.83 -8.91
C ASN A 194 -4.36 18.79 -7.99
N ILE A 195 -4.16 19.12 -6.71
CA ILE A 195 -3.45 18.26 -5.75
C ILE A 195 -4.16 16.91 -5.56
N LEU A 196 -5.49 16.90 -5.46
CA LEU A 196 -6.26 15.68 -5.23
C LEU A 196 -6.21 14.77 -6.45
N ASP A 197 -6.46 15.33 -7.63
CA ASP A 197 -6.40 14.59 -8.89
C ASP A 197 -4.96 14.10 -9.17
N ALA A 198 -3.92 14.88 -8.87
CA ALA A 198 -2.53 14.44 -9.00
C ALA A 198 -2.20 13.25 -8.08
N GLN A 199 -2.69 13.27 -6.84
CA GLN A 199 -2.57 12.13 -5.92
C GLN A 199 -3.34 10.91 -6.43
N GLY A 200 -4.55 11.12 -6.95
CA GLY A 200 -5.37 10.08 -7.59
C GLY A 200 -4.67 9.46 -8.80
N ILE A 201 -4.18 10.27 -9.75
CA ILE A 201 -3.41 9.82 -10.93
C ILE A 201 -2.20 9.01 -10.50
N ARG A 202 -1.44 9.47 -9.50
CA ARG A 202 -0.30 8.73 -8.95
C ARG A 202 -0.75 7.37 -8.43
N LYS A 203 -1.83 7.33 -7.65
CA LYS A 203 -2.34 6.09 -7.05
C LYS A 203 -2.84 5.10 -8.10
N ILE A 204 -3.58 5.57 -9.10
CA ILE A 204 -4.05 4.78 -10.23
C ILE A 204 -2.85 4.21 -10.99
N THR A 205 -1.85 5.04 -11.28
CA THR A 205 -0.64 4.62 -12.00
C THR A 205 0.14 3.56 -11.22
N GLU A 206 0.27 3.72 -9.89
CA GLU A 206 0.91 2.74 -9.01
C GLU A 206 0.19 1.38 -9.03
N LEU A 207 -1.13 1.39 -8.79
CA LEU A 207 -1.94 0.16 -8.77
C LEU A 207 -1.93 -0.55 -10.13
N THR A 208 -2.14 0.20 -11.21
CA THR A 208 -2.13 -0.35 -12.57
C THR A 208 -0.74 -0.88 -12.95
N ALA A 209 0.35 -0.24 -12.51
CA ALA A 209 1.71 -0.74 -12.74
C ALA A 209 1.96 -2.06 -12.02
N ILE A 210 1.52 -2.19 -10.76
CA ILE A 210 1.62 -3.45 -9.99
C ILE A 210 0.88 -4.57 -10.72
N GLU A 211 -0.36 -4.31 -11.16
CA GLU A 211 -1.16 -5.31 -11.88
C GLU A 211 -0.56 -5.66 -13.26
N HIS A 212 0.03 -4.69 -13.96
CA HIS A 212 0.75 -4.97 -15.20
C HIS A 212 2.01 -5.80 -14.97
N ILE A 213 2.79 -5.54 -13.92
CA ILE A 213 3.95 -6.36 -13.57
C ILE A 213 3.51 -7.78 -13.24
N ARG A 214 2.50 -7.96 -12.40
CA ARG A 214 1.93 -9.29 -12.09
C ARG A 214 1.45 -10.01 -13.33
N THR A 215 0.70 -9.32 -14.19
CA THR A 215 0.22 -9.88 -15.46
C THR A 215 1.40 -10.30 -16.34
N ASN A 216 2.45 -9.48 -16.43
CA ASN A 216 3.65 -9.80 -17.19
C ASN A 216 4.39 -11.01 -16.60
N GLU A 217 4.55 -11.08 -15.27
CA GLU A 217 5.17 -12.21 -14.58
C GLU A 217 4.42 -13.51 -14.86
N PHE A 218 3.09 -13.50 -14.81
CA PHE A 218 2.27 -14.66 -15.16
C PHE A 218 2.45 -15.06 -16.62
N GLN A 219 2.39 -14.10 -17.55
CA GLN A 219 2.62 -14.36 -18.99
C GLN A 219 4.02 -14.94 -19.25
N ARG A 220 5.07 -14.38 -18.63
CA ARG A 220 6.45 -14.87 -18.79
C ARG A 220 6.66 -16.24 -18.16
N ASN A 221 6.02 -16.52 -17.03
CA ASN A 221 6.08 -17.84 -16.42
C ASN A 221 5.32 -18.88 -17.26
N GLU A 222 4.15 -18.52 -17.79
CA GLU A 222 3.43 -19.34 -18.75
C GLU A 222 4.28 -19.64 -19.98
N GLU A 223 4.88 -18.62 -20.62
CA GLU A 223 5.81 -18.81 -21.76
C GLU A 223 6.99 -19.72 -21.41
N LYS A 224 7.60 -19.56 -20.23
CA LYS A 224 8.72 -20.39 -19.77
C LYS A 224 8.31 -21.84 -19.58
N GLU A 225 7.16 -22.09 -18.95
CA GLU A 225 6.66 -23.44 -18.71
C GLU A 225 6.26 -24.12 -20.02
N ILE A 226 5.61 -23.40 -20.95
CA ILE A 226 5.32 -23.91 -22.29
C ILE A 226 6.62 -24.24 -23.02
N THR A 227 7.57 -23.31 -23.06
CA THR A 227 8.87 -23.53 -23.75
C THR A 227 9.63 -24.71 -23.16
N ARG A 228 9.60 -24.86 -21.82
CA ARG A 228 10.21 -26.00 -21.15
C ARG A 228 9.54 -27.32 -21.56
N GLN A 229 8.21 -27.37 -21.53
CA GLN A 229 7.46 -28.54 -21.97
C GLN A 229 7.71 -28.87 -23.44
N ASP A 230 7.82 -27.86 -24.30
CA ASP A 230 8.13 -28.03 -25.72
C ASP A 230 9.55 -28.57 -25.94
N VAL A 231 10.54 -28.09 -25.17
CA VAL A 231 11.92 -28.62 -25.20
C VAL A 231 11.94 -30.06 -24.72
N ASP A 232 11.32 -30.37 -23.58
CA ASP A 232 11.24 -31.72 -23.03
C ASP A 232 10.52 -32.68 -24.01
N ALA A 233 9.42 -32.23 -24.61
CA ALA A 233 8.70 -32.99 -25.64
C ALA A 233 9.55 -33.18 -26.89
N ARG A 234 10.30 -32.16 -27.33
CA ARG A 234 11.17 -32.25 -28.52
C ARG A 234 12.34 -33.19 -28.29
N GLU A 235 12.97 -33.16 -27.12
CA GLU A 235 14.02 -34.12 -26.73
C GLU A 235 13.48 -35.55 -26.74
N ALA A 236 12.31 -35.79 -26.15
CA ALA A 236 11.66 -37.10 -26.16
C ALA A 236 11.34 -37.59 -27.59
N VAL A 237 10.84 -36.70 -28.46
CA VAL A 237 10.59 -37.01 -29.87
C VAL A 237 11.89 -37.38 -30.59
N LEU A 238 12.96 -36.60 -30.42
CA LEU A 238 14.25 -36.88 -31.04
C LEU A 238 14.86 -38.20 -30.55
N GLU A 239 14.69 -38.53 -29.27
CA GLU A 239 15.14 -39.82 -28.75
C GLU A 239 14.35 -40.99 -29.37
N LEU A 240 13.03 -40.84 -29.52
CA LEU A 240 12.20 -41.83 -30.20
C LEU A 240 12.55 -41.96 -31.69
N GLU A 241 12.80 -40.85 -32.39
CA GLU A 241 13.25 -40.85 -33.79
C GLU A 241 14.59 -41.58 -33.94
N ARG A 242 15.57 -41.29 -33.06
CA ARG A 242 16.84 -42.01 -33.04
C ARG A 242 16.63 -43.51 -32.80
N ARG A 243 15.77 -43.89 -31.83
CA ARG A 243 15.45 -45.31 -31.57
C ARG A 243 14.80 -45.98 -32.78
N LYS A 244 13.91 -45.27 -33.47
CA LYS A 244 13.27 -45.75 -34.70
C LYS A 244 14.30 -45.96 -35.81
N GLU A 245 15.19 -44.99 -36.03
CA GLU A 245 16.23 -45.07 -37.06
C GLU A 245 17.24 -46.19 -36.76
N ASP A 246 17.68 -46.32 -35.50
CA ASP A 246 18.52 -47.43 -35.04
C ASP A 246 17.84 -48.81 -35.20
N ALA A 247 16.52 -48.88 -35.08
CA ALA A 247 15.75 -50.10 -35.31
C ALA A 247 15.60 -50.42 -36.80
N GLU A 248 15.32 -49.41 -37.63
CA GLU A 248 15.22 -49.55 -39.10
C GLU A 248 16.56 -49.97 -39.71
N ILE A 249 17.68 -49.37 -39.28
CA ILE A 249 19.02 -49.75 -39.73
C ILE A 249 19.33 -51.20 -39.34
N ARG A 250 18.98 -51.61 -38.11
CA ARG A 250 19.15 -53.01 -37.66
C ARG A 250 18.33 -53.98 -38.50
N GLN A 251 17.05 -53.69 -38.70
CA GLN A 251 16.16 -54.50 -39.53
C GLN A 251 16.69 -54.62 -40.96
N ARG A 252 17.13 -53.51 -41.56
CA ARG A 252 17.69 -53.50 -42.92
C ARG A 252 18.96 -54.32 -43.02
N ARG A 253 19.87 -54.20 -42.04
CA ARG A 253 21.09 -55.02 -41.98
C ARG A 253 20.77 -56.51 -41.84
N GLU A 254 19.80 -56.87 -41.00
CA GLU A 254 19.36 -58.27 -40.86
C GLU A 254 18.79 -58.81 -42.18
N ILE A 255 17.91 -58.06 -42.83
CA ILE A 255 17.33 -58.45 -44.14
C ILE A 255 18.42 -58.63 -45.19
N GLU A 256 19.36 -57.67 -45.31
CA GLU A 256 20.46 -57.79 -46.28
C GLU A 256 21.39 -58.96 -45.97
N THR A 257 21.66 -59.23 -44.70
CA THR A 257 22.50 -60.38 -44.29
C THR A 257 21.81 -61.70 -44.61
N VAL A 258 20.51 -61.83 -44.32
CA VAL A 258 19.73 -63.03 -44.66
C VAL A 258 19.65 -63.20 -46.19
N ARG A 259 19.38 -62.12 -46.92
CA ARG A 259 19.30 -62.16 -48.39
C ARG A 259 20.63 -62.57 -49.03
N ALA A 260 21.75 -62.02 -48.56
CA ALA A 260 23.08 -62.39 -49.03
C ALA A 260 23.39 -63.88 -48.76
N ARG A 261 22.94 -64.41 -47.62
CA ARG A 261 23.11 -65.82 -47.26
C ARG A 261 22.28 -66.74 -48.15
N GLU A 262 21.01 -66.40 -48.39
CA GLU A 262 20.11 -67.17 -49.27
C GLU A 262 20.57 -67.12 -50.74
N GLU A 263 21.05 -65.97 -51.21
CA GLU A 263 21.61 -65.84 -52.57
C GLU A 263 22.90 -66.66 -52.74
N ALA A 264 23.77 -66.69 -51.73
CA ALA A 264 24.98 -67.53 -51.73
C ALA A 264 24.66 -69.04 -51.74
N GLU A 265 23.69 -69.49 -50.93
CA GLU A 265 23.22 -70.88 -50.94
C GLU A 265 22.56 -71.24 -52.28
N THR A 266 21.71 -70.36 -52.82
CA THR A 266 21.08 -70.57 -54.13
C THR A 266 22.13 -70.69 -55.24
N ALA A 267 23.16 -69.85 -55.21
CA ALA A 267 24.26 -69.90 -56.18
C ALA A 267 25.06 -71.20 -56.07
N ARG A 268 25.33 -71.66 -54.83
CA ARG A 268 26.00 -72.94 -54.57
C ARG A 268 25.20 -74.11 -55.12
N VAL A 269 23.91 -74.21 -54.80
CA VAL A 269 23.04 -75.29 -55.28
C VAL A 269 22.94 -75.28 -56.81
N ARG A 270 22.82 -74.10 -57.44
CA ARG A 270 22.83 -73.98 -58.91
C ARG A 270 24.15 -74.46 -59.53
N ALA A 271 25.28 -74.15 -58.90
CA ALA A 271 26.59 -74.60 -59.37
C ALA A 271 26.76 -76.12 -59.22
N GLU A 272 26.30 -76.71 -58.11
CA GLU A 272 26.33 -78.15 -57.87
C GLU A 272 25.44 -78.92 -58.87
N GLU A 273 24.21 -78.46 -59.12
CA GLU A 273 23.32 -79.06 -60.12
C GLU A 273 23.88 -78.93 -61.55
N ARG A 274 24.52 -77.80 -61.88
CA ARG A 274 25.19 -77.61 -63.17
C ARG A 274 26.38 -78.56 -63.34
N LEU A 275 27.24 -78.68 -62.33
CA LEU A 275 28.35 -79.63 -62.34
C LEU A 275 27.84 -81.06 -62.56
N ARG A 276 26.74 -81.44 -61.91
CA ARG A 276 26.11 -82.75 -62.05
C ARG A 276 25.58 -82.98 -63.47
N SER A 277 24.93 -81.99 -64.07
CA SER A 277 24.46 -82.04 -65.46
C SER A 277 25.61 -82.14 -66.46
N GLU A 278 26.66 -81.33 -66.31
CA GLU A 278 27.82 -81.32 -67.21
C GLU A 278 28.63 -82.63 -67.09
N THR A 279 28.79 -83.16 -65.87
CA THR A 279 29.44 -84.47 -65.65
C THR A 279 28.66 -85.62 -66.31
N ALA A 280 27.33 -85.58 -66.27
CA ALA A 280 26.49 -86.55 -66.96
C ALA A 280 26.60 -86.43 -68.49
N ALA A 281 26.64 -85.20 -69.02
CA ALA A 281 26.83 -84.95 -70.44
C ALA A 281 28.19 -85.47 -70.94
N ILE A 282 29.29 -85.15 -70.24
CA ILE A 282 30.64 -85.62 -70.58
C ILE A 282 30.71 -87.15 -70.60
N LYS A 283 30.18 -87.83 -69.57
CA LYS A 283 30.15 -89.30 -69.56
C LYS A 283 29.36 -89.90 -70.72
N THR A 284 28.27 -89.24 -71.12
CA THR A 284 27.45 -89.67 -72.26
C THR A 284 28.24 -89.49 -73.56
N GLU A 285 28.91 -88.35 -73.72
CA GLU A 285 29.73 -88.02 -74.89
C GLU A 285 30.97 -88.92 -75.02
N GLU A 286 31.68 -89.20 -73.92
CA GLU A 286 32.77 -90.18 -73.86
C GLU A 286 32.29 -91.58 -74.29
N SER A 287 31.12 -92.03 -73.80
CA SER A 287 30.57 -93.34 -74.16
C SER A 287 30.19 -93.44 -75.64
N LEU A 288 29.62 -92.38 -76.21
CA LEU A 288 29.28 -92.30 -77.63
C LEU A 288 30.54 -92.24 -78.49
N GLY A 289 31.54 -91.44 -78.08
CA GLY A 289 32.83 -91.33 -78.75
C GLY A 289 33.56 -92.67 -78.83
N VAL A 290 33.64 -93.42 -77.73
CA VAL A 290 34.25 -94.76 -77.71
C VAL A 290 33.52 -95.76 -78.61
N GLN A 291 32.18 -95.76 -78.63
CA GLN A 291 31.42 -96.63 -79.52
C GLN A 291 31.60 -96.27 -81.00
N GLN A 292 31.72 -94.97 -81.30
CA GLN A 292 31.90 -94.48 -82.66
C GLN A 292 33.31 -94.81 -83.20
N GLU A 293 34.35 -94.66 -82.36
CA GLU A 293 35.73 -95.11 -82.64
C GLU A 293 35.79 -96.63 -82.89
N ASN A 294 35.15 -97.43 -82.04
CA ASN A 294 35.10 -98.89 -82.20
C ASN A 294 34.43 -99.28 -83.52
N ARG A 295 33.32 -98.64 -83.89
CA ARG A 295 32.65 -98.87 -85.18
C ARG A 295 33.55 -98.53 -86.37
N LEU A 296 34.25 -97.39 -86.32
CA LEU A 296 35.19 -97.00 -87.39
C LEU A 296 36.34 -97.99 -87.52
N ARG A 297 36.86 -98.49 -86.39
CA ARG A 297 37.90 -99.52 -86.37
C ARG A 297 37.43 -100.83 -87.01
N GLU A 298 36.21 -101.30 -86.72
CA GLU A 298 35.64 -102.51 -87.33
C GLU A 298 35.48 -102.37 -88.85
N VAL A 299 35.02 -101.21 -89.32
CA VAL A 299 34.90 -100.91 -90.76
C VAL A 299 36.28 -100.89 -91.44
N ALA A 300 37.27 -100.27 -90.81
CA ALA A 300 38.63 -100.22 -91.34
C ALA A 300 39.28 -101.63 -91.44
N VAL A 301 39.06 -102.49 -90.44
CA VAL A 301 39.54 -103.88 -90.46
C VAL A 301 38.89 -104.67 -91.59
N ALA A 302 37.60 -104.46 -91.86
CA ALA A 302 36.90 -105.11 -92.97
C ALA A 302 37.44 -104.67 -94.35
N GLU A 303 37.73 -103.37 -94.54
CA GLU A 303 38.35 -102.88 -95.78
C GLU A 303 39.77 -103.40 -96.00
N LEU A 304 40.58 -103.43 -94.94
CA LEU A 304 41.95 -103.95 -94.98
C LEU A 304 41.97 -105.45 -95.31
N ASN A 305 41.03 -106.24 -94.78
CA ASN A 305 40.89 -107.65 -95.12
C ASN A 305 40.50 -107.85 -96.59
N LYS A 306 39.60 -107.03 -97.14
CA LYS A 306 39.26 -107.06 -98.57
C LYS A 306 40.47 -106.75 -99.46
N LYS A 307 41.31 -105.78 -99.07
CA LYS A 307 42.55 -105.43 -99.77
C LYS A 307 43.62 -106.54 -99.69
N ARG A 308 43.75 -107.24 -98.55
CA ARG A 308 44.69 -108.37 -98.40
C ARG A 308 44.36 -109.54 -99.31
N VAL A 309 43.09 -109.89 -99.51
CA VAL A 309 42.71 -111.02 -100.37
C VAL A 309 43.08 -110.75 -101.84
N VAL A 310 42.89 -109.51 -102.31
CA VAL A 310 43.24 -109.12 -103.69
C VAL A 310 44.76 -109.07 -103.92
N ALA A 311 45.54 -108.66 -102.91
CA ALA A 311 47.00 -108.60 -103.02
C ALA A 311 47.69 -109.99 -103.02
N VAL A 312 47.11 -110.97 -102.32
CA VAL A 312 47.66 -112.33 -102.22
C VAL A 312 47.51 -113.13 -103.52
N GLU A 313 46.48 -112.86 -104.33
CA GLU A 313 46.36 -113.46 -105.67
C GLU A 313 47.33 -112.83 -106.68
N SER A 314 47.62 -111.53 -106.58
CA SER A 314 48.57 -110.86 -107.49
C SER A 314 50.03 -111.21 -107.21
N GLU A 315 50.44 -111.37 -105.94
CA GLU A 315 51.83 -111.72 -105.60
C GLU A 315 52.19 -113.17 -105.98
N ARG A 316 51.22 -114.09 -106.03
CA ARG A 316 51.48 -115.50 -106.34
C ARG A 316 51.93 -115.71 -107.81
N ILE A 317 51.56 -114.79 -108.71
CA ILE A 317 51.89 -114.85 -110.15
C ILE A 317 53.27 -114.24 -110.44
N GLU A 318 53.72 -113.24 -109.67
CA GLU A 318 55.07 -112.66 -109.82
C GLU A 318 56.17 -113.51 -109.17
N LYS A 319 55.85 -114.21 -108.07
CA LYS A 319 56.84 -115.01 -107.32
C LYS A 319 57.39 -116.20 -108.11
N ASP A 320 56.60 -116.79 -109.00
CA ASP A 320 57.03 -117.92 -109.85
C ASP A 320 57.97 -117.50 -110.99
N ARG A 321 57.98 -116.23 -111.41
CA ARG A 321 58.85 -115.72 -112.48
C ARG A 321 60.25 -115.28 -112.01
N LEU A 322 60.41 -114.99 -110.72
CA LEU A 322 61.64 -114.40 -110.16
C LEU A 322 62.55 -115.43 -109.46
N LEU A 323 62.08 -116.65 -109.22
CA LEU A 323 62.86 -117.68 -108.51
C LEU A 323 63.96 -118.36 -109.34
N GLU A 324 63.95 -118.26 -110.68
CA GLU A 324 64.98 -118.90 -111.54
C GLU A 324 66.22 -118.02 -111.77
N VAL A 325 66.08 -116.69 -111.68
CA VAL A 325 67.17 -115.74 -111.94
C VAL A 325 67.96 -115.40 -110.66
N VAL A 326 67.35 -115.54 -109.48
CA VAL A 326 67.97 -115.15 -108.20
C VAL A 326 68.89 -116.22 -107.59
N ALA A 327 68.90 -117.45 -108.13
CA ALA A 327 69.75 -118.54 -107.64
C ALA A 327 71.24 -118.41 -108.05
N ARG A 328 71.60 -117.45 -108.91
CA ARG A 328 72.95 -117.36 -109.49
C ARG A 328 73.83 -116.22 -108.96
N ASP A 329 73.24 -115.15 -108.39
CA ASP A 329 73.98 -113.90 -108.14
C ASP A 329 74.12 -113.49 -106.65
N ARG A 330 73.65 -114.31 -105.70
CA ARG A 330 73.79 -114.04 -104.24
C ARG A 330 74.87 -114.91 -103.58
N ALA A 331 76.12 -114.80 -104.08
CA ALA A 331 77.25 -115.52 -103.48
C ALA A 331 78.25 -114.65 -102.73
N THR A 332 78.45 -113.36 -103.02
CA THR A 332 79.49 -112.58 -102.34
C THR A 332 79.26 -111.08 -102.53
N GLU A 333 79.55 -110.30 -101.49
CA GLU A 333 79.64 -108.82 -101.46
C GLU A 333 78.31 -108.10 -101.18
N LEU A 334 78.12 -107.27 -100.14
CA LEU A 334 78.94 -106.67 -99.08
C LEU A 334 77.95 -106.38 -97.91
N ALA A 335 78.25 -106.64 -96.64
CA ALA A 335 79.32 -106.03 -95.83
C ALA A 335 79.31 -104.49 -95.82
N THR A 336 78.12 -103.91 -95.68
CA THR A 336 77.92 -102.52 -95.18
C THR A 336 76.56 -102.37 -94.52
N ILE A 337 76.25 -103.27 -93.58
CA ILE A 337 75.26 -102.98 -92.53
C ILE A 337 76.02 -102.31 -91.40
N ALA A 338 75.90 -100.98 -91.31
CA ALA A 338 75.67 -100.23 -90.06
C ALA A 338 76.01 -98.76 -90.28
N LYS A 339 75.03 -97.99 -90.76
CA LYS A 339 75.02 -96.55 -90.55
C LYS A 339 73.72 -96.16 -89.85
N ASP A 340 73.89 -95.77 -88.59
CA ASP A 340 73.16 -94.70 -87.90
C ASP A 340 71.65 -94.88 -87.68
N ARG A 341 71.27 -95.28 -86.45
CA ARG A 341 71.01 -94.31 -85.35
C ARG A 341 70.29 -94.98 -84.17
N GLU A 342 70.94 -94.99 -83.01
CA GLU A 342 70.30 -94.98 -81.68
C GLU A 342 71.24 -94.31 -80.67
N VAL A 343 71.27 -92.97 -80.66
CA VAL A 343 71.79 -92.15 -79.54
C VAL A 343 71.09 -90.80 -79.57
N GLU A 344 70.11 -90.55 -78.69
CA GLU A 344 69.87 -89.19 -78.17
C GLU A 344 69.04 -89.06 -76.87
N VAL A 345 69.10 -89.98 -75.89
CA VAL A 345 68.38 -89.71 -74.61
C VAL A 345 69.17 -89.92 -73.32
N GLU A 346 70.35 -90.55 -73.31
CA GLU A 346 70.94 -90.94 -72.01
C GLU A 346 72.40 -90.53 -71.80
N LYS A 347 72.67 -89.21 -71.88
CA LYS A 347 73.85 -88.58 -71.24
C LYS A 347 73.56 -87.15 -70.74
N ARG A 348 72.56 -87.02 -69.86
CA ARG A 348 72.38 -85.81 -69.00
C ARG A 348 72.78 -86.03 -67.54
N ASP A 349 73.46 -87.12 -67.23
CA ASP A 349 74.07 -87.32 -65.92
C ASP A 349 75.58 -87.32 -66.05
N ILE A 350 76.16 -86.15 -65.73
CA ILE A 350 77.33 -85.97 -64.87
C ILE A 350 77.62 -84.46 -64.86
N ALA A 351 77.41 -83.85 -63.70
CA ALA A 351 77.98 -82.58 -63.20
C ALA A 351 76.97 -81.51 -62.75
N GLU A 352 76.29 -81.71 -61.61
CA GLU A 352 75.93 -80.56 -60.74
C GLU A 352 75.74 -80.89 -59.24
N VAL A 353 76.52 -81.83 -58.71
CA VAL A 353 76.50 -82.20 -57.27
C VAL A 353 77.41 -81.30 -56.41
N VAL A 354 77.69 -80.04 -56.80
CA VAL A 354 78.62 -79.17 -56.02
C VAL A 354 78.11 -77.74 -55.81
N ARG A 355 76.79 -77.54 -55.66
CA ARG A 355 76.22 -76.24 -55.21
C ARG A 355 75.15 -76.34 -54.12
N GLU A 356 75.07 -77.44 -53.40
CA GLU A 356 73.97 -77.70 -52.45
C GLU A 356 74.37 -77.72 -50.96
N ARG A 357 75.47 -77.07 -50.55
CA ARG A 357 75.88 -77.11 -49.13
C ARG A 357 76.42 -75.84 -48.49
N VAL A 358 76.22 -74.66 -49.08
CA VAL A 358 76.69 -73.39 -48.49
C VAL A 358 75.60 -72.29 -48.44
N ALA A 359 74.43 -72.48 -49.04
CA ALA A 359 73.36 -71.48 -49.05
C ALA A 359 72.36 -71.57 -47.87
N VAL A 360 72.36 -72.68 -47.12
CA VAL A 360 71.30 -72.98 -46.14
C VAL A 360 71.69 -72.63 -44.69
N GLU A 361 72.96 -72.41 -44.36
CA GLU A 361 73.36 -72.08 -42.97
C GLU A 361 73.39 -70.57 -42.68
N LYS A 362 73.55 -69.71 -43.71
CA LYS A 362 73.64 -68.25 -43.51
C LYS A 362 72.28 -67.57 -43.34
N THR A 363 71.22 -68.13 -43.91
CA THR A 363 69.86 -67.54 -43.88
C THR A 363 69.11 -67.83 -42.58
N VAL A 364 69.42 -68.91 -41.88
CA VAL A 364 68.72 -69.30 -40.65
C VAL A 364 69.20 -68.48 -39.44
N VAL A 365 70.49 -68.10 -39.41
CA VAL A 365 71.06 -67.27 -38.33
C VAL A 365 70.61 -65.81 -38.41
N GLU A 366 70.51 -65.22 -39.61
CA GLU A 366 70.03 -63.84 -39.79
C GLU A 366 68.54 -63.67 -39.42
N GLN A 367 67.72 -64.69 -39.67
CA GLN A 367 66.30 -64.67 -39.32
C GLN A 367 66.07 -64.87 -37.81
N GLU A 368 66.85 -65.75 -37.15
CA GLU A 368 66.76 -65.93 -35.69
C GLU A 368 67.22 -64.70 -34.90
N GLU A 369 68.27 -64.01 -35.35
CA GLU A 369 68.74 -62.74 -34.75
C GLU A 369 67.71 -61.61 -34.88
N ASN A 370 67.09 -61.46 -36.06
CA ASN A 370 66.06 -60.44 -36.27
C ASN A 370 64.79 -60.70 -35.46
N ILE A 371 64.36 -61.96 -35.31
CA ILE A 371 63.20 -62.31 -34.48
C ILE A 371 63.48 -62.03 -33.00
N LYS A 372 64.69 -62.32 -32.50
CA LYS A 372 65.08 -61.96 -31.12
C LYS A 372 65.12 -60.45 -30.93
N ARG A 373 65.67 -59.70 -31.90
CA ARG A 373 65.76 -58.23 -31.83
C ARG A 373 64.39 -57.56 -31.80
N VAL A 374 63.46 -58.01 -32.66
CA VAL A 374 62.08 -57.51 -32.67
C VAL A 374 61.35 -57.85 -31.39
N ARG A 375 61.49 -59.05 -30.83
CA ARG A 375 60.88 -59.39 -29.53
C ARG A 375 61.37 -58.50 -28.39
N VAL A 376 62.68 -58.27 -28.30
CA VAL A 376 63.25 -57.44 -27.22
C VAL A 376 62.82 -55.98 -27.35
N ILE A 377 62.73 -55.45 -28.58
CA ILE A 377 62.25 -54.07 -28.82
C ILE A 377 60.76 -53.96 -28.50
N GLU A 378 59.93 -54.87 -28.99
CA GLU A 378 58.48 -54.89 -28.74
C GLU A 378 58.13 -55.09 -27.27
N GLU A 379 58.90 -55.90 -26.54
CA GLU A 379 58.72 -56.13 -25.11
C GLU A 379 59.16 -54.90 -24.28
N ALA A 380 60.24 -54.22 -24.71
CA ALA A 380 60.66 -52.94 -24.13
C ALA A 380 59.67 -51.80 -24.42
N GLU A 381 59.12 -51.73 -25.63
CA GLU A 381 58.09 -50.75 -26.00
C GLU A 381 56.78 -51.01 -25.24
N ARG A 382 56.35 -52.27 -25.11
CA ARG A 382 55.19 -52.63 -24.28
C ARG A 382 55.41 -52.27 -22.81
N MET A 383 56.57 -52.54 -22.23
CA MET A 383 56.86 -52.14 -20.85
C MET A 383 56.89 -50.62 -20.68
N ARG A 384 57.50 -49.88 -21.61
CA ARG A 384 57.49 -48.41 -21.60
C ARG A 384 56.06 -47.88 -21.70
N GLN A 385 55.26 -48.41 -22.61
CA GLN A 385 53.88 -47.96 -22.82
C GLN A 385 52.98 -48.33 -21.64
N ALA A 386 53.15 -49.52 -21.05
CA ALA A 386 52.48 -49.89 -19.80
C ALA A 386 52.86 -48.98 -18.62
N THR A 387 54.13 -48.57 -18.52
CA THR A 387 54.59 -47.64 -17.48
C THR A 387 54.01 -46.24 -17.69
N ILE A 388 53.94 -45.76 -18.93
CA ILE A 388 53.31 -44.47 -19.26
C ILE A 388 51.80 -44.51 -18.96
N ILE A 389 51.11 -45.56 -19.39
CA ILE A 389 49.67 -45.71 -19.14
C ILE A 389 49.38 -45.81 -17.63
N ALA A 390 50.21 -46.52 -16.87
CA ALA A 390 50.07 -46.59 -15.41
C ALA A 390 50.30 -45.21 -14.75
N ALA A 391 51.33 -44.47 -15.18
CA ALA A 391 51.60 -43.13 -14.69
C ALA A 391 50.50 -42.12 -15.08
N GLU A 392 49.94 -42.22 -16.29
CA GLU A 392 48.81 -41.41 -16.75
C GLU A 392 47.53 -41.76 -15.99
N ALA A 393 47.25 -43.03 -15.74
CA ALA A 393 46.11 -43.47 -14.95
C ALA A 393 46.20 -42.98 -13.50
N GLU A 394 47.37 -43.06 -12.88
CA GLU A 394 47.60 -42.55 -11.51
C GLU A 394 47.50 -41.01 -11.46
N ALA A 395 48.04 -40.31 -12.46
CA ALA A 395 47.91 -38.85 -12.57
C ALA A 395 46.45 -38.41 -12.79
N GLN A 396 45.68 -39.14 -13.62
CA GLN A 396 44.26 -38.90 -13.84
C GLN A 396 43.44 -39.20 -12.58
N GLU A 397 43.75 -40.28 -11.86
CA GLU A 397 43.06 -40.62 -10.61
C GLU A 397 43.29 -39.53 -9.55
N ASN A 398 44.53 -39.05 -9.39
CA ASN A 398 44.85 -37.97 -8.47
C ASN A 398 44.21 -36.65 -8.89
N LEU A 399 44.22 -36.30 -10.19
CA LEU A 399 43.54 -35.12 -10.70
C LEU A 399 42.03 -35.17 -10.43
N VAL A 400 41.39 -36.32 -10.64
CA VAL A 400 39.96 -36.49 -10.35
C VAL A 400 39.68 -36.41 -8.85
N LYS A 401 40.55 -36.97 -8.00
CA LYS A 401 40.44 -36.81 -6.54
C LYS A 401 40.57 -35.36 -6.11
N ASP A 402 41.52 -34.61 -6.66
CA ASP A 402 41.75 -33.21 -6.33
C ASP A 402 40.62 -32.31 -6.82
N ILE A 403 40.10 -32.53 -8.04
CA ILE A 403 38.93 -31.81 -8.56
C ILE A 403 37.70 -32.13 -7.72
N LYS A 404 37.45 -33.39 -7.38
CA LYS A 404 36.30 -33.77 -6.55
C LYS A 404 36.42 -33.26 -5.12
N ALA A 405 37.63 -33.23 -4.56
CA ALA A 405 37.88 -32.61 -3.26
C ALA A 405 37.66 -31.09 -3.30
N ALA A 406 38.07 -30.42 -4.38
CA ALA A 406 37.84 -28.99 -4.58
C ALA A 406 36.35 -28.67 -4.78
N GLU A 407 35.63 -29.42 -5.61
CA GLU A 407 34.18 -29.30 -5.81
C GLU A 407 33.41 -29.56 -4.50
N ALA A 408 33.82 -30.57 -3.73
CA ALA A 408 33.24 -30.85 -2.41
C ALA A 408 33.52 -29.71 -1.41
N ALA A 409 34.72 -29.12 -1.45
CA ALA A 409 35.07 -27.99 -0.61
C ALA A 409 34.30 -26.71 -1.00
N GLU A 410 34.12 -26.45 -2.29
CA GLU A 410 33.36 -25.30 -2.81
C GLU A 410 31.87 -25.43 -2.44
N THR A 411 31.27 -26.60 -2.67
CA THR A 411 29.88 -26.86 -2.30
C THR A 411 29.68 -26.76 -0.78
N ALA A 412 30.59 -27.31 0.03
CA ALA A 412 30.56 -27.17 1.48
C ALA A 412 30.71 -25.70 1.93
N ALA A 413 31.59 -24.92 1.30
CA ALA A 413 31.73 -23.49 1.56
C ALA A 413 30.47 -22.71 1.20
N GLY A 414 29.83 -23.03 0.06
CA GLY A 414 28.57 -22.45 -0.37
C GLY A 414 27.40 -22.80 0.55
N PHE A 415 27.37 -23.99 1.13
CA PHE A 415 26.37 -24.35 2.16
C PHE A 415 26.63 -23.62 3.47
N ARG A 416 27.89 -23.50 3.93
CA ARG A 416 28.23 -22.73 5.14
C ARG A 416 27.94 -21.24 4.99
N ALA A 417 28.17 -20.67 3.81
CA ALA A 417 27.83 -19.27 3.52
C ALA A 417 26.31 -19.05 3.56
N ARG A 418 25.53 -19.97 2.97
CA ARG A 418 24.06 -19.93 3.04
C ARG A 418 23.54 -20.11 4.47
N GLU A 419 24.09 -21.06 5.22
CA GLU A 419 23.76 -21.25 6.64
C GLU A 419 24.04 -19.98 7.46
N ALA A 420 25.18 -19.32 7.23
CA ALA A 420 25.51 -18.07 7.91
C ALA A 420 24.54 -16.92 7.57
N ILE A 421 24.12 -16.80 6.30
CA ILE A 421 23.10 -15.81 5.88
C ILE A 421 21.75 -16.14 6.52
N ILE A 422 21.31 -17.39 6.47
CA ILE A 422 20.02 -17.82 7.05
C ILE A 422 20.01 -17.59 8.56
N LEU A 423 21.11 -17.88 9.26
CA LEU A 423 21.26 -17.58 10.69
C LEU A 423 21.25 -16.08 10.98
N ALA A 424 21.87 -15.26 10.13
CA ALA A 424 21.87 -13.80 10.27
C ALA A 424 20.46 -13.22 10.04
N GLU A 425 19.76 -13.66 9.01
CA GLU A 425 18.37 -13.28 8.71
C GLU A 425 17.42 -13.73 9.83
N SER A 426 17.57 -14.95 10.34
CA SER A 426 16.78 -15.45 11.46
C SER A 426 16.99 -14.61 12.73
N LYS A 427 18.23 -14.21 13.00
CA LYS A 427 18.55 -13.31 14.13
C LYS A 427 17.98 -11.91 13.93
N GLN A 428 18.04 -11.37 12.70
CA GLN A 428 17.44 -10.08 12.37
C GLN A 428 15.93 -10.11 12.55
N GLN A 429 15.26 -11.15 12.04
CA GLN A 429 13.82 -11.33 12.20
C GLN A 429 13.41 -11.49 13.67
N ALA A 430 14.17 -12.28 14.45
CA ALA A 430 13.93 -12.41 15.88
C ALA A 430 14.05 -11.06 16.62
N ALA A 431 15.11 -10.29 16.34
CA ALA A 431 15.30 -8.97 16.92
C ALA A 431 14.21 -7.97 16.51
N GLU A 432 13.72 -8.04 15.26
CA GLU A 432 12.64 -7.18 14.79
C GLU A 432 11.29 -7.53 15.43
N LEU A 433 11.01 -8.82 15.62
CA LEU A 433 9.82 -9.29 16.33
C LEU A 433 9.86 -8.87 17.81
N GLU A 434 11.00 -8.99 18.47
CA GLU A 434 11.20 -8.51 19.85
C GLU A 434 11.04 -6.99 19.96
N ALA A 435 11.59 -6.22 19.00
CA ALA A 435 11.42 -4.78 18.97
C ALA A 435 9.94 -4.38 18.79
N ARG A 436 9.21 -5.04 17.88
CA ARG A 436 7.77 -4.82 17.70
C ARG A 436 6.96 -5.21 18.94
N ALA A 437 7.32 -6.30 19.62
CA ALA A 437 6.70 -6.69 20.87
C ALA A 437 6.93 -5.64 21.97
N MET A 438 8.15 -5.11 22.08
CA MET A 438 8.47 -4.02 23.03
C MET A 438 7.71 -2.73 22.71
N ILE A 439 7.60 -2.34 21.43
CA ILE A 439 6.81 -1.16 21.03
C ILE A 439 5.35 -1.34 21.45
N ARG A 440 4.74 -2.50 21.16
CA ARG A 440 3.35 -2.78 21.57
C ARG A 440 3.16 -2.80 23.08
N LEU A 441 4.13 -3.31 23.83
CA LEU A 441 4.11 -3.26 25.30
C LEU A 441 4.23 -1.82 25.83
N ALA A 442 5.04 -0.98 25.18
CA ALA A 442 5.18 0.43 25.53
C ALA A 442 3.89 1.22 25.21
N GLU A 443 3.28 0.97 24.04
CA GLU A 443 1.97 1.52 23.66
C GLU A 443 0.87 1.08 24.63
N GLY A 444 0.86 -0.19 25.03
CA GLY A 444 -0.06 -0.71 26.05
C GLY A 444 0.09 0.00 27.39
N LYS A 445 1.33 0.16 27.88
CA LYS A 445 1.60 0.91 29.12
C LYS A 445 1.23 2.40 29.01
N GLN A 446 1.44 3.01 27.84
CA GLN A 446 1.04 4.39 27.58
C GLN A 446 -0.48 4.53 27.57
N ALA A 447 -1.19 3.56 27.01
CA ALA A 447 -2.65 3.51 27.02
C ALA A 447 -3.21 3.31 28.45
N ASP A 448 -2.60 2.45 29.25
CA ASP A 448 -2.98 2.24 30.66
C ASP A 448 -2.78 3.53 31.48
N ALA A 449 -1.64 4.21 31.34
CA ALA A 449 -1.37 5.48 32.01
C ALA A 449 -2.28 6.61 31.53
N ALA A 450 -2.60 6.64 30.22
CA ALA A 450 -3.55 7.60 29.66
C ALA A 450 -4.99 7.35 30.14
N ALA A 451 -5.39 6.10 30.31
CA ALA A 451 -6.69 5.73 30.87
C ALA A 451 -6.83 6.17 32.33
N GLU A 452 -5.78 5.99 33.14
CA GLU A 452 -5.75 6.48 34.53
C GLU A 452 -5.79 8.01 34.59
N GLY A 453 -5.00 8.69 33.73
CA GLY A 453 -5.02 10.16 33.63
C GLY A 453 -6.36 10.75 33.14
N LEU A 454 -7.04 10.07 32.20
CA LEU A 454 -8.38 10.42 31.73
C LEU A 454 -9.43 10.20 32.83
N ALA A 455 -9.31 9.12 33.60
CA ALA A 455 -10.20 8.87 34.74
C ALA A 455 -10.06 9.98 35.80
N ASP A 456 -8.83 10.39 36.14
CA ASP A 456 -8.57 11.50 37.06
C ASP A 456 -9.09 12.84 36.53
N ALA A 457 -8.96 13.09 35.21
CA ALA A 457 -9.49 14.29 34.58
C ALA A 457 -11.02 14.35 34.65
N VAL A 458 -11.70 13.22 34.36
CA VAL A 458 -13.16 13.10 34.47
C VAL A 458 -13.62 13.26 35.92
N VAL A 459 -12.90 12.71 36.91
CA VAL A 459 -13.22 12.90 38.33
C VAL A 459 -13.08 14.37 38.74
N ARG A 460 -12.04 15.09 38.28
CA ARG A 460 -11.91 16.53 38.54
C ARG A 460 -12.98 17.35 37.87
N GLU A 461 -13.33 17.04 36.62
CA GLU A 461 -14.38 17.75 35.87
C GLU A 461 -15.76 17.55 36.54
N ARG A 462 -16.09 16.31 36.90
CA ARG A 462 -17.32 16.00 37.66
C ARG A 462 -17.31 16.64 39.05
N GLY A 463 -16.17 16.71 39.71
CA GLY A 463 -15.99 17.43 40.97
C GLY A 463 -16.23 18.94 40.83
N ALA A 464 -15.70 19.55 39.76
CA ALA A 464 -15.93 20.96 39.46
C ALA A 464 -17.41 21.25 39.13
N GLU A 465 -18.07 20.38 38.34
CA GLU A 465 -19.52 20.48 38.08
C GLU A 465 -20.34 20.34 39.37
N ALA A 466 -19.94 19.48 40.31
CA ALA A 466 -20.61 19.31 41.58
C ALA A 466 -20.47 20.57 42.46
N ILE A 467 -19.26 21.13 42.56
CA ILE A 467 -18.98 22.38 43.28
C ILE A 467 -19.75 23.55 42.65
N GLU A 468 -19.82 23.61 41.32
CA GLU A 468 -20.57 24.67 40.64
C GLU A 468 -22.08 24.54 40.91
N ARG A 469 -22.63 23.33 40.88
CA ARG A 469 -24.04 23.08 41.23
C ARG A 469 -24.34 23.40 42.69
N GLU A 470 -23.44 23.04 43.60
CA GLU A 470 -23.54 23.37 45.03
C GLU A 470 -23.47 24.89 45.23
N GLY A 471 -22.53 25.58 44.59
CA GLY A 471 -22.42 27.04 44.63
C GLY A 471 -23.64 27.76 44.03
N ARG A 472 -24.22 27.25 42.94
CA ARG A 472 -25.48 27.77 42.37
C ARG A 472 -26.67 27.53 43.31
N ALA A 473 -26.76 26.35 43.92
CA ALA A 473 -27.80 26.02 44.88
C ALA A 473 -27.70 26.88 46.16
N GLU A 474 -26.49 27.08 46.68
CA GLU A 474 -26.24 27.97 47.82
C GLU A 474 -26.55 29.44 47.47
N ALA A 475 -26.17 29.91 46.30
CA ALA A 475 -26.48 31.27 45.85
C ALA A 475 -28.00 31.47 45.68
N GLN A 476 -28.72 30.44 45.23
CA GLN A 476 -30.18 30.46 45.13
C GLN A 476 -30.84 30.46 46.52
N VAL A 477 -30.40 29.60 47.44
CA VAL A 477 -30.88 29.59 48.83
C VAL A 477 -30.58 30.92 49.52
N ARG A 478 -29.42 31.53 49.27
CA ARG A 478 -29.05 32.82 49.83
C ARG A 478 -29.89 33.97 49.24
N ARG A 479 -30.24 33.91 47.95
CA ARG A 479 -31.20 34.83 47.31
C ARG A 479 -32.61 34.67 47.88
N GLU A 480 -33.08 33.43 48.04
CA GLU A 480 -34.39 33.13 48.60
C GLU A 480 -34.49 33.54 50.07
N LYS A 481 -33.43 33.34 50.86
CA LYS A 481 -33.33 33.89 52.23
C LYS A 481 -33.33 35.41 52.24
N ALA A 482 -32.58 36.06 51.35
CA ALA A 482 -32.55 37.52 51.26
C ALA A 482 -33.91 38.10 50.82
N LEU A 483 -34.65 37.42 49.94
CA LEU A 483 -36.01 37.80 49.55
C LEU A 483 -37.01 37.58 50.69
N ALA A 484 -36.90 36.47 51.44
CA ALA A 484 -37.73 36.21 52.62
C ALA A 484 -37.43 37.21 53.76
N GLU A 485 -36.17 37.62 53.93
CA GLU A 485 -35.76 38.67 54.85
C GLU A 485 -36.25 40.06 54.38
N ALA A 486 -36.28 40.33 53.08
CA ALA A 486 -36.83 41.57 52.52
C ALA A 486 -38.36 41.66 52.71
N GLU A 487 -39.10 40.57 52.49
CA GLU A 487 -40.55 40.51 52.78
C GLU A 487 -40.85 40.56 54.28
N GLY A 488 -39.98 39.98 55.11
CA GLY A 488 -40.01 40.12 56.57
C GLY A 488 -39.75 41.56 57.02
N ALA A 489 -38.78 42.23 56.39
CA ALA A 489 -38.42 43.62 56.64
C ALA A 489 -39.49 44.61 56.13
N GLU A 490 -40.25 44.29 55.09
CA GLU A 490 -41.36 45.12 54.62
C GLU A 490 -42.54 45.10 55.61
N LYS A 491 -42.85 43.92 56.17
CA LYS A 491 -43.86 43.76 57.23
C LYS A 491 -43.41 44.36 58.57
N LEU A 492 -42.13 44.24 58.91
CA LEU A 492 -41.52 44.96 60.04
C LEU A 492 -41.44 46.47 59.79
N GLY A 493 -41.24 46.91 58.56
CA GLY A 493 -41.15 48.31 58.16
C GLY A 493 -42.47 49.07 58.29
N LEU A 494 -43.60 48.42 58.01
CA LEU A 494 -44.93 49.01 58.25
C LEU A 494 -45.26 49.11 59.76
N ALA A 495 -44.81 48.14 60.57
CA ALA A 495 -44.94 48.19 62.02
C ALA A 495 -43.98 49.21 62.65
N GLN A 496 -42.74 49.31 62.14
CA GLN A 496 -41.74 50.28 62.56
C GLN A 496 -42.05 51.70 62.08
N ALA A 497 -42.79 51.90 61.00
CA ALA A 497 -43.25 53.24 60.57
C ALA A 497 -44.33 53.82 61.52
N GLN A 498 -45.14 52.97 62.15
CA GLN A 498 -46.07 53.40 63.20
C GLN A 498 -45.34 53.65 64.53
N VAL A 499 -44.39 52.80 64.90
CA VAL A 499 -43.53 53.00 66.08
C VAL A 499 -42.57 54.18 65.92
N ALA A 500 -42.08 54.46 64.70
CA ALA A 500 -41.20 55.59 64.40
C ALA A 500 -41.93 56.93 64.40
N ARG A 501 -43.24 56.97 64.12
CA ARG A 501 -44.05 58.20 64.34
C ARG A 501 -44.21 58.53 65.83
N GLU A 502 -44.37 57.51 66.68
CA GLU A 502 -44.42 57.70 68.14
C GLU A 502 -43.02 57.94 68.75
N LYS A 503 -41.97 57.29 68.22
CA LYS A 503 -40.57 57.56 68.61
C LYS A 503 -40.09 58.93 68.16
N ALA A 504 -40.45 59.43 66.99
CA ALA A 504 -40.04 60.76 66.53
C ALA A 504 -40.60 61.89 67.40
N LEU A 505 -41.79 61.71 67.99
CA LEU A 505 -42.36 62.64 68.98
C LEU A 505 -41.69 62.52 70.37
N ALA A 506 -41.12 61.37 70.72
CA ALA A 506 -40.35 61.16 71.95
C ALA A 506 -38.86 61.56 71.80
N GLU A 507 -38.26 61.39 70.62
CA GLU A 507 -36.88 61.74 70.29
C GLU A 507 -36.71 63.25 70.09
N ALA A 508 -37.76 63.99 69.71
CA ALA A 508 -37.77 65.46 69.76
C ALA A 508 -37.65 66.01 71.19
N ALA A 509 -38.13 65.28 72.21
CA ALA A 509 -37.94 65.63 73.62
C ALA A 509 -36.61 65.09 74.19
N GLY A 510 -36.07 63.99 73.63
CA GLY A 510 -34.78 63.40 74.02
C GLY A 510 -33.56 64.10 73.43
N ALA A 511 -33.66 64.68 72.22
CA ALA A 511 -32.58 65.39 71.54
C ALA A 511 -32.16 66.69 72.26
N GLU A 512 -33.07 67.32 73.02
CA GLU A 512 -32.76 68.52 73.82
C GLU A 512 -31.94 68.19 75.09
N GLN A 513 -32.03 66.96 75.60
CA GLN A 513 -31.24 66.50 76.75
C GLN A 513 -29.93 65.79 76.34
N LEU A 514 -29.92 65.08 75.21
CA LEU A 514 -28.68 64.47 74.67
C LEU A 514 -27.70 65.52 74.13
N GLY A 515 -28.18 66.64 73.56
CA GLY A 515 -27.32 67.76 73.15
C GLY A 515 -26.62 68.48 74.30
N ARG A 516 -27.20 68.47 75.51
CA ARG A 516 -26.55 69.01 76.72
C ARG A 516 -25.57 68.02 77.37
N ALA A 517 -25.79 66.72 77.22
CA ALA A 517 -24.88 65.69 77.73
C ALA A 517 -23.65 65.48 76.83
N GLN A 518 -23.82 65.52 75.50
CA GLN A 518 -22.70 65.40 74.55
C GLN A 518 -21.76 66.62 74.57
N ALA A 519 -22.30 67.84 74.76
CA ALA A 519 -21.48 69.04 74.92
C ALA A 519 -20.65 69.07 76.24
N ILE A 520 -21.03 68.29 77.26
CA ILE A 520 -20.26 68.11 78.49
C ILE A 520 -19.22 66.99 78.30
N ALA A 521 -19.60 65.88 77.66
CA ALA A 521 -18.69 64.77 77.36
C ALA A 521 -17.55 65.18 76.39
N ASP A 522 -17.86 65.96 75.35
CA ASP A 522 -16.84 66.47 74.41
C ASP A 522 -15.91 67.50 75.07
N ARG A 523 -16.39 68.22 76.08
CA ARG A 523 -15.55 69.11 76.92
C ARG A 523 -14.61 68.33 77.82
N GLU A 524 -15.07 67.23 78.42
CA GLU A 524 -14.26 66.35 79.26
C GLU A 524 -13.23 65.56 78.44
N ILE A 525 -13.58 65.11 77.23
CA ILE A 525 -12.65 64.43 76.30
C ILE A 525 -11.60 65.41 75.76
N ALA A 526 -11.97 66.67 75.47
CA ALA A 526 -11.01 67.70 75.05
C ALA A 526 -10.05 68.13 76.19
N LEU A 527 -10.52 68.18 77.44
CA LEU A 527 -9.67 68.43 78.61
C LEU A 527 -8.76 67.23 78.93
N ALA A 528 -9.27 66.01 78.83
CA ALA A 528 -8.47 64.79 78.99
C ALA A 528 -7.42 64.61 77.88
N GLY A 529 -7.75 65.00 76.64
CA GLY A 529 -6.80 65.03 75.52
C GLY A 529 -5.72 66.10 75.67
N ALA A 530 -6.05 67.26 76.24
CA ALA A 530 -5.09 68.32 76.55
C ALA A 530 -4.16 67.94 77.72
N ASP A 531 -4.67 67.26 78.75
CA ASP A 531 -3.87 66.77 79.88
C ASP A 531 -2.98 65.57 79.48
N ALA A 532 -3.47 64.66 78.64
CA ALA A 532 -2.67 63.57 78.09
C ALA A 532 -1.57 64.08 77.13
N LEU A 533 -1.86 65.10 76.31
CA LEU A 533 -0.86 65.75 75.46
C LEU A 533 0.17 66.53 76.30
N ARG A 534 -0.26 67.17 77.39
CA ARG A 534 0.62 67.88 78.33
C ARG A 534 1.55 66.92 79.10
N GLU A 535 1.05 65.79 79.57
CA GLU A 535 1.85 64.74 80.23
C GLU A 535 2.79 64.04 79.23
N LYS A 536 2.37 63.83 77.98
CA LYS A 536 3.25 63.33 76.91
C LYS A 536 4.36 64.31 76.56
N LEU A 537 4.06 65.61 76.41
CA LEU A 537 5.07 66.65 76.16
C LEU A 537 5.98 66.88 77.38
N LYS A 538 5.50 66.69 78.61
CA LYS A 538 6.34 66.65 79.82
C LYS A 538 7.27 65.43 79.84
N GLY A 539 6.76 64.24 79.53
CA GLY A 539 7.55 63.00 79.46
C GLY A 539 8.58 63.04 78.33
N GLU A 540 8.26 63.66 77.20
CA GLU A 540 9.20 63.92 76.10
C GLU A 540 10.26 64.96 76.50
N ALA A 541 9.88 66.02 77.24
CA ALA A 541 10.83 67.01 77.78
C ALA A 541 11.75 66.41 78.85
N GLU A 542 11.22 65.62 79.79
CA GLU A 542 11.97 64.92 80.82
C GLU A 542 12.88 63.85 80.20
N GLY A 543 12.39 63.06 79.24
CA GLY A 543 13.17 62.10 78.48
C GLY A 543 14.27 62.73 77.62
N LEU A 544 14.05 63.93 77.06
CA LEU A 544 15.09 64.71 76.38
C LEU A 544 16.13 65.25 77.36
N THR A 545 15.73 65.67 78.57
CA THR A 545 16.69 66.10 79.61
C THR A 545 17.51 64.96 80.19
N GLU A 546 16.92 63.77 80.37
CA GLU A 546 17.63 62.56 80.80
C GLU A 546 18.57 62.04 79.71
N LYS A 547 18.15 62.07 78.44
CA LYS A 547 19.03 61.76 77.30
C LYS A 547 20.17 62.78 77.18
N ALA A 548 19.92 64.08 77.38
CA ALA A 548 20.97 65.10 77.39
C ALA A 548 21.96 64.92 78.55
N ALA A 549 21.49 64.54 79.74
CA ALA A 549 22.33 64.22 80.90
C ALA A 549 23.14 62.92 80.70
N ALA A 550 22.56 61.89 80.09
CA ALA A 550 23.25 60.66 79.73
C ALA A 550 24.31 60.90 78.64
N MET A 551 24.04 61.76 77.65
CA MET A 551 25.01 62.16 76.62
C MET A 551 26.16 63.00 77.18
N ALA A 552 25.91 63.80 78.24
CA ALA A 552 26.93 64.57 78.94
C ALA A 552 27.89 63.70 79.76
N ALA A 553 27.44 62.55 80.28
CA ALA A 553 28.24 61.60 81.07
C ALA A 553 29.13 60.65 80.24
N LEU A 554 28.96 60.61 78.91
CA LEU A 554 29.77 59.81 78.00
C LEU A 554 31.13 60.48 77.69
N THR A 555 32.17 59.67 77.53
CA THR A 555 33.48 60.11 77.01
C THR A 555 33.38 60.48 75.52
N GLU A 556 34.31 61.31 75.04
CA GLU A 556 34.31 61.88 73.67
C GLU A 556 34.19 60.82 72.56
N ALA A 557 34.84 59.66 72.74
CA ALA A 557 34.78 58.54 71.79
C ALA A 557 33.39 57.85 71.75
N SER A 558 32.70 57.75 72.90
CA SER A 558 31.38 57.12 72.99
C SER A 558 30.28 58.04 72.46
N ARG A 559 30.44 59.36 72.64
CA ARG A 559 29.52 60.37 72.09
C ARG A 559 29.54 60.37 70.56
N GLY A 560 30.73 60.31 69.95
CA GLY A 560 30.86 60.23 68.49
C GLY A 560 30.23 58.98 67.88
N HIS A 561 30.26 57.83 68.58
CA HIS A 561 29.61 56.60 68.09
C HIS A 561 28.08 56.64 68.19
N GLU A 562 27.52 57.22 69.26
CA GLU A 562 26.07 57.43 69.40
C GLU A 562 25.57 58.46 68.39
N GLU A 563 26.27 59.59 68.20
CA GLU A 563 25.91 60.58 67.19
C GLU A 563 25.95 59.99 65.77
N PHE A 564 26.95 59.15 65.48
CA PHE A 564 27.04 58.42 64.21
C PHE A 564 25.91 57.40 64.03
N ARG A 565 25.54 56.65 65.09
CA ARG A 565 24.42 55.71 65.02
C ARG A 565 23.10 56.43 64.77
N LEU A 566 22.86 57.54 65.48
CA LEU A 566 21.65 58.36 65.33
C LEU A 566 21.57 59.00 63.93
N THR A 567 22.68 59.45 63.37
CA THR A 567 22.69 59.94 61.98
C THR A 567 22.40 58.83 60.98
N LEU A 568 22.96 57.64 61.17
CA LEU A 568 22.67 56.48 60.30
C LEU A 568 21.21 56.03 60.39
N GLU A 569 20.63 56.08 61.59
CA GLU A 569 19.23 55.72 61.83
C GLU A 569 18.28 56.75 61.21
N ALA A 570 18.56 58.04 61.38
CA ALA A 570 17.84 59.12 60.72
C ALA A 570 17.96 59.06 59.18
N GLU A 571 19.15 58.77 58.65
CA GLU A 571 19.36 58.62 57.20
C GLU A 571 18.64 57.38 56.65
N LYS A 572 18.58 56.28 57.42
CA LYS A 572 17.79 55.09 57.09
C LYS A 572 16.30 55.41 57.05
N GLU A 573 15.76 56.14 58.03
CA GLU A 573 14.35 56.54 58.05
C GLU A 573 14.01 57.46 56.87
N LEU A 574 14.85 58.45 56.57
CA LEU A 574 14.70 59.32 55.41
C LEU A 574 14.73 58.54 54.09
N ARG A 575 15.65 57.58 53.94
CA ARG A 575 15.71 56.72 52.76
C ARG A 575 14.49 55.81 52.63
N LEU A 576 14.00 55.23 53.72
CA LEU A 576 12.80 54.40 53.71
C LEU A 576 11.56 55.22 53.31
N ALA A 577 11.39 56.41 53.91
CA ALA A 577 10.31 57.33 53.54
C ALA A 577 10.42 57.78 52.07
N GLY A 578 11.63 58.04 51.58
CA GLY A 578 11.87 58.35 50.16
C GLY A 578 11.53 57.20 49.22
N ILE A 579 11.89 55.96 49.57
CA ILE A 579 11.54 54.75 48.80
C ILE A 579 10.03 54.53 48.82
N GLU A 580 9.37 54.76 49.95
CA GLU A 580 7.92 54.62 50.08
C GLU A 580 7.19 55.66 49.23
N MET A 581 7.67 56.91 49.24
CA MET A 581 7.19 57.95 48.33
C MET A 581 7.42 57.57 46.85
N GLN A 582 8.60 57.06 46.49
CA GLN A 582 8.87 56.59 45.12
C GLN A 582 7.95 55.44 44.71
N ARG A 583 7.63 54.52 45.64
CA ARG A 583 6.70 53.42 45.42
C ARG A 583 5.28 53.92 45.20
N GLU A 584 4.81 54.87 46.02
CA GLU A 584 3.51 55.52 45.87
C GLU A 584 3.40 56.23 44.51
N VAL A 585 4.42 57.01 44.13
CA VAL A 585 4.48 57.69 42.83
C VAL A 585 4.52 56.68 41.68
N ALA A 586 5.32 55.61 41.78
CA ALA A 586 5.39 54.58 40.76
C ALA A 586 4.05 53.83 40.60
N LYS A 587 3.33 53.57 41.70
CA LYS A 587 1.98 53.00 41.66
C LYS A 587 1.00 53.94 40.98
N ALA A 588 0.98 55.22 41.36
CA ALA A 588 0.10 56.20 40.77
C ALA A 588 0.39 56.37 39.25
N GLN A 589 1.66 56.42 38.86
CA GLN A 589 2.06 56.48 37.44
C GLN A 589 1.67 55.22 36.67
N ALA A 590 1.87 54.03 37.26
CA ALA A 590 1.45 52.78 36.64
C ALA A 590 -0.07 52.70 36.48
N GLU A 591 -0.84 53.20 37.45
CA GLU A 591 -2.30 53.22 37.37
C GLU A 591 -2.80 54.17 36.27
N VAL A 592 -2.17 55.35 36.13
CA VAL A 592 -2.47 56.29 35.04
C VAL A 592 -2.13 55.69 33.68
N LEU A 593 -0.98 55.03 33.53
CA LEU A 593 -0.59 54.36 32.30
C LEU A 593 -1.50 53.19 31.95
N ALA A 594 -1.91 52.39 32.95
CA ALA A 594 -2.82 51.27 32.76
C ALA A 594 -4.20 51.75 32.27
N LYS A 595 -4.79 52.75 32.92
CA LYS A 595 -6.05 53.36 32.46
C LYS A 595 -5.91 53.99 31.07
N GLY A 596 -4.78 54.64 30.79
CA GLY A 596 -4.51 55.23 29.48
C GLY A 596 -4.47 54.19 28.36
N LEU A 597 -3.76 53.08 28.56
CA LEU A 597 -3.67 51.97 27.59
C LEU A 597 -4.99 51.20 27.47
N GLU A 598 -5.73 51.01 28.56
CA GLU A 598 -7.05 50.37 28.54
C GLU A 598 -8.07 51.16 27.73
N SER A 599 -7.97 52.50 27.75
CA SER A 599 -8.85 53.40 27.00
C SER A 599 -8.43 53.69 25.56
N ALA A 600 -7.28 53.18 25.09
CA ALA A 600 -6.74 53.48 23.77
C ALA A 600 -6.98 52.34 22.78
N ASP A 601 -7.70 52.62 21.68
CA ASP A 601 -7.79 51.71 20.52
C ASP A 601 -6.48 51.75 19.73
N ILE A 602 -5.62 50.73 19.92
CA ILE A 602 -4.33 50.63 19.24
C ILE A 602 -4.41 49.56 18.14
N ASP A 603 -4.38 50.01 16.88
CA ASP A 603 -4.35 49.14 15.70
C ASP A 603 -2.89 48.90 15.27
N ILE A 604 -2.35 47.70 15.54
CA ILE A 604 -0.93 47.38 15.33
C ILE A 604 -0.73 46.85 13.91
N VAL A 605 -0.27 47.72 13.00
CA VAL A 605 0.10 47.33 11.63
C VAL A 605 1.62 47.12 11.52
N GLY A 606 2.06 45.88 11.73
CA GLY A 606 3.35 45.34 11.24
C GLY A 606 4.62 45.66 12.06
N GLY A 607 5.14 44.65 12.76
CA GLY A 607 6.50 44.60 13.33
C GLY A 607 6.53 44.63 14.87
N ASP A 608 6.40 43.44 15.49
CA ASP A 608 6.11 43.20 16.92
C ASP A 608 7.13 43.69 17.97
N SER A 609 8.22 44.36 17.59
CA SER A 609 9.27 44.79 18.54
C SER A 609 9.62 46.28 18.49
N VAL A 610 9.40 46.98 17.38
CA VAL A 610 9.90 48.36 17.22
C VAL A 610 9.04 49.39 17.97
N PHE A 611 7.74 49.13 18.11
CA PHE A 611 6.83 50.02 18.83
C PHE A 611 7.07 49.97 20.34
N LEU A 612 7.19 48.77 20.91
CA LEU A 612 7.47 48.58 22.33
C LEU A 612 8.85 49.16 22.70
N ASP A 613 9.88 48.89 21.88
CA ASP A 613 11.23 49.42 22.13
C ASP A 613 11.30 50.95 22.04
N LYS A 614 10.58 51.59 21.11
CA LYS A 614 10.56 53.06 21.02
C LYS A 614 9.75 53.70 22.15
N LEU A 615 8.65 53.08 22.58
CA LEU A 615 7.84 53.58 23.69
C LEU A 615 8.62 53.46 25.01
N VAL A 616 9.19 52.28 25.29
CA VAL A 616 9.99 52.03 26.49
C VAL A 616 11.29 52.85 26.46
N GLY A 617 11.94 52.98 25.30
CA GLY A 617 13.15 53.77 25.12
C GLY A 617 12.96 55.27 25.39
N SER A 618 11.85 55.86 24.93
CA SER A 618 11.55 57.29 25.18
C SER A 618 11.27 57.59 26.66
N ILE A 619 10.62 56.66 27.37
CA ILE A 619 10.37 56.75 28.81
C ILE A 619 11.66 56.55 29.62
N SER A 620 12.55 55.64 29.19
CA SER A 620 13.85 55.43 29.84
C SER A 620 14.80 56.61 29.67
N LEU A 621 14.76 57.32 28.54
CA LEU A 621 15.58 58.50 28.28
C LEU A 621 15.18 59.65 29.22
N GLY A 622 13.88 59.86 29.44
CA GLY A 622 13.37 60.84 30.41
C GLY A 622 13.80 60.53 31.84
N LYS A 623 13.71 59.26 32.27
CA LYS A 623 14.18 58.84 33.61
C LYS A 623 15.69 58.93 33.78
N SER A 624 16.47 58.69 32.73
CA SER A 624 17.94 58.81 32.80
C SER A 624 18.42 60.26 32.92
N ALA A 625 17.66 61.22 32.37
CA ALA A 625 17.95 62.65 32.52
C ALA A 625 17.65 63.14 33.94
N ASP A 626 16.51 62.76 34.53
CA ASP A 626 16.16 63.12 35.91
C ASP A 626 17.11 62.48 36.94
N ALA A 627 17.45 61.19 36.76
CA ALA A 627 18.36 60.50 37.67
C ALA A 627 19.80 61.05 37.63
N PHE A 628 20.24 61.64 36.52
CA PHE A 628 21.55 62.27 36.39
C PHE A 628 21.62 63.66 37.05
N VAL A 629 20.49 64.37 37.13
CA VAL A 629 20.39 65.67 37.80
C VAL A 629 20.30 65.50 39.33
N GLU A 630 19.65 64.45 39.83
CA GLU A 630 19.48 64.23 41.28
C GLU A 630 20.64 63.49 41.96
N ASN A 631 21.48 62.72 41.24
CA ASN A 631 22.52 61.86 41.85
C ASN A 631 23.98 62.31 41.62
N ALA A 632 24.24 63.52 41.15
CA ALA A 632 25.61 64.05 41.03
C ALA A 632 26.08 64.70 42.36
N PRO A 633 27.01 64.10 43.15
CA PRO A 633 27.36 64.59 44.48
C PRO A 633 28.38 65.74 44.47
N LEU A 634 28.66 66.37 43.32
CA LEU A 634 29.81 67.28 43.17
C LEU A 634 29.53 68.57 42.37
N THR A 635 28.27 68.96 42.24
CA THR A 635 27.88 70.24 41.61
C THR A 635 27.28 71.25 42.59
N GLY A 636 26.94 70.85 43.83
CA GLY A 636 26.47 71.77 44.87
C GLY A 636 27.56 72.74 45.36
N GLU A 637 28.77 72.24 45.64
CA GLU A 637 29.89 73.06 46.15
C GLU A 637 30.62 73.86 45.05
N LEU A 638 30.66 73.35 43.82
CA LEU A 638 31.25 74.09 42.68
C LEU A 638 30.34 75.20 42.16
N VAL A 639 29.01 75.03 42.23
CA VAL A 639 28.05 76.08 41.85
C VAL A 639 27.89 77.13 42.96
N THR A 640 27.97 76.77 44.23
CA THR A 640 28.02 77.79 45.31
C THR A 640 29.36 78.54 45.35
N GLY A 641 30.48 77.89 45.01
CA GLY A 641 31.78 78.55 44.85
C GLY A 641 31.82 79.54 43.68
N LEU A 642 31.32 79.15 42.50
CA LEU A 642 31.27 80.03 41.32
C LEU A 642 30.23 81.15 41.44
N VAL A 643 29.10 80.91 42.11
CA VAL A 643 28.07 81.94 42.36
C VAL A 643 28.52 82.91 43.46
N GLY A 644 29.28 82.45 44.46
CA GLY A 644 29.91 83.30 45.48
C GLY A 644 30.98 84.25 44.91
N GLU A 645 31.85 83.74 44.02
CA GLU A 645 32.93 84.54 43.40
C GLU A 645 32.40 85.57 42.37
N VAL A 646 31.25 85.30 41.76
CA VAL A 646 30.55 86.23 40.86
C VAL A 646 29.73 87.26 41.66
N LEU A 647 29.18 86.92 42.82
CA LEU A 647 28.46 87.86 43.69
C LEU A 647 29.39 88.81 44.46
N GLU A 648 30.61 88.40 44.82
CA GLU A 648 31.62 89.32 45.41
C GLU A 648 32.18 90.32 44.39
N ARG A 649 32.24 89.99 43.09
CA ARG A 649 32.62 90.95 42.02
C ARG A 649 31.52 91.93 41.63
N VAL A 650 30.25 91.67 41.97
CA VAL A 650 29.11 92.52 41.59
C VAL A 650 28.61 93.41 42.74
N ASN A 651 28.92 93.11 44.01
CA ASN A 651 28.55 93.95 45.16
C ASN A 651 29.71 94.73 45.83
N GLY A 652 30.89 94.73 45.24
CA GLY A 652 31.99 95.62 45.63
C GLY A 652 31.92 96.98 44.93
N LYS A 653 31.00 97.89 45.33
CA LYS A 653 31.18 99.36 45.18
C LYS A 653 30.13 100.14 45.96
N GLY A 654 30.45 100.43 47.22
CA GLY A 654 30.03 101.68 47.88
C GLY A 654 31.10 102.74 47.66
N LYS A 655 31.06 103.42 46.51
CA LYS A 655 31.50 104.80 46.26
C LYS A 655 31.16 105.19 44.82
#